data_AF-A0A359H7Y8-F1
#
_entry.id   AF-A0A359H7Y8-F1
#
_cell.length_a   1.000
_cell.length_b   1.000
_cell.length_c   1.000
_cell.angle_alpha   90.00
_cell.angle_beta   90.00
_cell.angle_gamma   90.00
#
_symmetry.space_group_name_H-M   'P 1'
#
loop_
_entity.id
_entity.type
_entity.pdbx_description
1 polymer ?
#
loop_
_entity_poly.entity_id
_entity_poly.type
_entity_poly.pdbx_seq_one_letter_code
_entity_poly.pdbx_strand_id
1 'polypeptide(L)'
;MMKPVQSGFKKAADDSSLVGDALLLARAADLNSDFQHINPYCLEESLTPRIAAELAGVKIDTDLIMESFNELKKKHQFMVVEGAGGILAPLTDRLLMADLIVMMGMPIIIVARANLGTINHTLLTISYARSRGLNIAGVVISSSLPERGIAEKTNPDLISELGGVPLLGIIPYLDKLEQEDIIQAVDDSLNWEVIDTYLQKGKPEQDLDLVEKDRKYVWYPFTQMKDWVSGNQIIIERGEGISLIGIDGRRYYDGVSSLWLNVHGHRRAEIDRAVSAQLGKISHSTMLGLSHRGAIELAEQLIESAPAGLKRVFYSDNGSTSVEVALKMAFQYWQHKGVKNKNKFLTLTNAYHGDTIGSVSVGGIDIFHQIFHPLLFKALKAPSPYCYRCVFQKEPAGCGFACVDATEELMSRNHEELAAMIIEPKVQGAGGIIVQPPGYLSRIKELCNKYNLLLITDEVATGFGKTGKMFACEHENISPDFLTVSKGITGGYLPLAATMVTGEIYDAFLAEHRERKTFFHGHSYTGNPLACAAALANLEIFTRDKVMEKMQPKIVYLSGKLNDFAKLEHVGEIRQSGFMVGIELVRDKKTKESFPVEERRGVKACLAARKKGLIIRPLDDVVVFMPPLATEPEELDEMIEILYQSIGSVGDDN
;
A
#
# COMPACT_ATOMS: atom_id res chain seq x y z
N MET A 1 23.02 -7.76 23.37
CA MET A 1 22.90 -9.15 22.84
C MET A 1 21.44 -9.58 22.95
N MET A 2 20.94 -10.38 22.01
CA MET A 2 19.61 -11.00 22.10
C MET A 2 19.66 -12.42 21.52
N LYS A 3 18.96 -13.36 22.13
CA LYS A 3 18.68 -14.70 21.61
C LYS A 3 17.17 -14.92 21.67
N PRO A 4 16.42 -14.59 20.60
CA PRO A 4 14.96 -14.49 20.64
C PRO A 4 14.25 -15.76 21.11
N VAL A 5 14.83 -16.92 20.77
CA VAL A 5 14.39 -18.22 21.24
C VAL A 5 15.64 -19.05 21.55
N GLN A 6 15.68 -19.68 22.72
CA GLN A 6 16.69 -20.66 23.07
C GLN A 6 16.03 -22.01 23.32
N SER A 7 16.48 -23.04 22.59
CA SER A 7 16.16 -24.45 22.83
C SER A 7 17.34 -25.16 23.51
N GLY A 8 17.08 -26.21 24.29
CA GLY A 8 18.15 -27.00 24.93
C GLY A 8 18.67 -26.42 26.24
N PHE A 9 17.87 -25.59 26.93
CA PHE A 9 18.25 -25.00 28.21
C PHE A 9 18.26 -26.03 29.36
N LYS A 10 19.19 -25.89 30.33
CA LYS A 10 19.22 -26.71 31.56
C LYS A 10 19.09 -25.85 32.82
N LYS A 11 18.13 -26.19 33.69
CA LYS A 11 18.06 -25.66 35.06
C LYS A 11 19.17 -26.29 35.92
N ALA A 12 19.96 -25.50 36.63
CA ALA A 12 20.92 -26.05 37.60
C ALA A 12 20.19 -26.68 38.80
N ALA A 13 20.85 -27.64 39.45
CA ALA A 13 20.28 -28.42 40.55
C ALA A 13 20.02 -27.64 41.86
N ASP A 14 20.43 -26.37 41.94
CA ASP A 14 20.35 -25.53 43.14
C ASP A 14 19.43 -24.31 43.00
N ASP A 15 18.64 -24.23 41.91
CA ASP A 15 17.67 -23.16 41.63
C ASP A 15 18.27 -21.73 41.61
N SER A 16 19.61 -21.60 41.59
CA SER A 16 20.31 -20.31 41.71
C SER A 16 21.11 -19.89 40.47
N SER A 17 21.26 -20.79 39.48
CA SER A 17 21.91 -20.46 38.22
C SER A 17 21.24 -21.12 37.01
N LEU A 18 20.82 -20.30 36.05
CA LEU A 18 20.40 -20.76 34.73
C LEU A 18 21.68 -21.18 33.96
N VAL A 19 21.69 -22.29 33.20
CA VAL A 19 22.83 -22.68 32.34
C VAL A 19 22.38 -22.76 30.89
N GLY A 20 22.85 -21.81 30.07
CA GLY A 20 22.61 -21.80 28.62
C GLY A 20 23.19 -20.56 27.92
N ASP A 21 23.31 -20.62 26.60
CA ASP A 21 24.04 -19.65 25.78
C ASP A 21 23.59 -18.19 26.03
N ALA A 22 22.28 -17.94 26.12
CA ALA A 22 21.78 -16.57 26.34
C ALA A 22 22.29 -15.97 27.65
N LEU A 23 22.46 -16.78 28.71
CA LEU A 23 22.97 -16.29 29.99
C LEU A 23 24.48 -16.07 29.93
N LEU A 24 25.22 -16.94 29.24
CA LEU A 24 26.64 -16.73 28.99
C LEU A 24 26.86 -15.41 28.24
N LEU A 25 26.07 -15.17 27.19
CA LEU A 25 26.10 -13.94 26.40
C LEU A 25 25.66 -12.71 27.20
N ALA A 26 24.64 -12.84 28.06
CA ALA A 26 24.20 -11.75 28.94
C ALA A 26 25.26 -11.37 29.97
N ARG A 27 25.94 -12.36 30.58
CA ARG A 27 27.05 -12.12 31.50
C ARG A 27 28.26 -11.49 30.82
N ALA A 28 28.63 -12.00 29.64
CA ALA A 28 29.77 -11.47 28.87
C ALA A 28 29.56 -10.00 28.44
N ALA A 29 28.30 -9.58 28.26
CA ALA A 29 27.94 -8.22 27.90
C ALA A 29 27.55 -7.32 29.10
N ASP A 30 27.61 -7.85 30.33
CA ASP A 30 27.12 -7.18 31.56
C ASP A 30 25.65 -6.71 31.50
N LEU A 31 24.78 -7.55 30.93
CA LEU A 31 23.36 -7.26 30.66
C LEU A 31 22.39 -8.13 31.49
N ASN A 32 22.80 -8.59 32.67
CA ASN A 32 22.00 -9.53 33.48
C ASN A 32 20.61 -8.97 33.87
N SER A 33 20.49 -7.65 34.04
CA SER A 33 19.22 -6.98 34.38
C SER A 33 18.20 -6.97 33.24
N ASP A 34 18.62 -7.20 32.00
CA ASP A 34 17.76 -7.20 30.80
C ASP A 34 17.41 -8.62 30.32
N PHE A 35 17.75 -9.67 31.07
CA PHE A 35 17.71 -11.06 30.59
C PHE A 35 16.37 -11.49 29.99
N GLN A 36 15.24 -11.06 30.55
CA GLN A 36 13.90 -11.36 30.04
C GLN A 36 13.67 -10.83 28.61
N HIS A 37 14.30 -9.72 28.23
CA HIS A 37 14.24 -9.16 26.89
C HIS A 37 15.30 -9.77 25.97
N ILE A 38 16.44 -10.19 26.54
CA ILE A 38 17.50 -10.90 25.80
C ILE A 38 16.97 -12.23 25.29
N ASN A 39 16.22 -12.96 26.13
CA ASN A 39 15.68 -14.28 25.80
C ASN A 39 14.22 -14.41 26.26
N PRO A 40 13.26 -13.94 25.45
CA PRO A 40 11.84 -14.02 25.80
C PRO A 40 11.30 -15.46 25.79
N TYR A 41 11.96 -16.39 25.08
CA TYR A 41 11.53 -17.79 24.98
C TYR A 41 12.66 -18.77 25.31
N CYS A 42 12.64 -19.30 26.54
CA CYS A 42 13.57 -20.32 27.01
C CYS A 42 12.90 -21.70 27.06
N LEU A 43 13.37 -22.64 26.24
CA LEU A 43 12.79 -23.96 26.01
C LEU A 43 13.81 -25.06 26.39
N GLU A 44 13.35 -26.07 27.12
CA GLU A 44 14.23 -27.12 27.69
C GLU A 44 14.73 -28.11 26.62
N GLU A 45 13.86 -28.51 25.69
CA GLU A 45 14.19 -29.51 24.69
C GLU A 45 15.12 -28.96 23.60
N SER A 46 16.16 -29.72 23.24
CA SER A 46 17.15 -29.35 22.20
C SER A 46 16.63 -29.70 20.80
N LEU A 47 15.57 -29.00 20.38
CA LEU A 47 14.85 -29.21 19.12
C LEU A 47 14.66 -27.88 18.38
N THR A 48 14.13 -27.92 17.15
CA THR A 48 13.77 -26.69 16.43
C THR A 48 12.78 -25.84 17.25
N PRO A 49 12.82 -24.51 17.19
CA PRO A 49 11.98 -23.62 18.01
C PRO A 49 10.50 -24.03 18.06
N ARG A 50 9.89 -24.30 16.90
CA ARG A 50 8.49 -24.72 16.79
C ARG A 50 8.18 -25.96 17.64
N ILE A 51 8.97 -27.03 17.48
CA ILE A 51 8.74 -28.31 18.17
C ILE A 51 9.04 -28.19 19.66
N ALA A 52 10.12 -27.48 20.03
CA ALA A 52 10.45 -27.27 21.43
C ALA A 52 9.35 -26.47 22.16
N ALA A 53 8.74 -25.49 21.49
CA ALA A 53 7.63 -24.70 22.03
C ALA A 53 6.36 -25.55 22.16
N GLU A 54 6.05 -26.36 21.15
CA GLU A 54 4.91 -27.30 21.17
C GLU A 54 5.00 -28.28 22.35
N LEU A 55 6.17 -28.89 22.59
CA LEU A 55 6.38 -29.79 23.72
C LEU A 55 6.29 -29.08 25.07
N ALA A 56 6.71 -27.81 25.14
CA ALA A 56 6.58 -26.99 26.34
C ALA A 56 5.15 -26.45 26.57
N GLY A 57 4.21 -26.69 25.65
CA GLY A 57 2.87 -26.09 25.69
C GLY A 57 2.86 -24.57 25.53
N VAL A 58 3.91 -24.01 24.92
CA VAL A 58 4.10 -22.56 24.71
C VAL A 58 3.93 -22.25 23.23
N LYS A 59 3.26 -21.13 22.93
CA LYS A 59 3.21 -20.60 21.56
C LYS A 59 4.20 -19.45 21.43
N ILE A 60 5.10 -19.55 20.46
CA ILE A 60 6.01 -18.44 20.13
C ILE A 60 5.19 -17.34 19.47
N ASP A 61 5.19 -16.17 20.10
CA ASP A 61 4.60 -14.94 19.62
C ASP A 61 5.71 -14.01 19.12
N THR A 62 5.67 -13.68 17.83
CA THR A 62 6.66 -12.80 17.21
C THR A 62 6.51 -11.37 17.69
N ASP A 63 5.33 -10.94 18.14
CA ASP A 63 5.11 -9.57 18.60
C ASP A 63 5.85 -9.33 19.91
N LEU A 64 5.80 -10.29 20.85
CA LEU A 64 6.59 -10.26 22.08
C LEU A 64 8.11 -10.23 21.81
N ILE A 65 8.56 -10.97 20.80
CA ILE A 65 9.97 -10.93 20.38
C ILE A 65 10.32 -9.53 19.86
N MET A 66 9.47 -8.95 19.02
CA MET A 66 9.71 -7.62 18.45
C MET A 66 9.63 -6.50 19.50
N GLU A 67 8.75 -6.62 20.49
CA GLU A 67 8.72 -5.72 21.65
C GLU A 67 10.04 -5.78 22.42
N SER A 68 10.51 -6.98 22.75
CA SER A 68 11.79 -7.18 23.46
C SER A 68 12.97 -6.65 22.64
N PHE A 69 12.97 -6.89 21.33
CA PHE A 69 13.97 -6.35 20.40
C PHE A 69 13.96 -4.81 20.41
N ASN A 70 12.80 -4.19 20.30
CA ASN A 70 12.66 -2.73 20.30
C ASN A 70 13.07 -2.10 21.63
N GLU A 71 12.76 -2.74 22.76
CA GLU A 71 13.19 -2.26 24.09
C GLU A 71 14.72 -2.31 24.25
N LEU A 72 15.36 -3.42 23.86
CA LEU A 72 16.82 -3.50 23.86
C LEU A 72 17.45 -2.47 22.92
N LYS A 73 16.82 -2.22 21.77
CA LYS A 73 17.31 -1.26 20.76
C LYS A 73 17.28 0.18 21.26
N LYS A 74 16.33 0.54 22.12
CA LYS A 74 16.27 1.88 22.75
C LYS A 74 17.39 2.08 23.77
N LYS A 75 17.75 1.02 24.50
CA LYS A 75 18.70 1.08 25.62
C LYS A 75 20.16 1.05 25.16
N HIS A 76 20.45 0.38 24.06
CA HIS A 76 21.81 0.01 23.68
C HIS A 76 22.20 0.56 22.31
N GLN A 77 23.43 1.08 22.18
CA GLN A 77 23.93 1.65 20.92
C GLN A 77 24.28 0.58 19.87
N PHE A 78 24.58 -0.65 20.32
CA PHE A 78 24.94 -1.76 19.46
C PHE A 78 24.19 -3.02 19.88
N MET A 79 23.71 -3.78 18.89
CA MET A 79 22.98 -5.01 19.14
C MET A 79 23.42 -6.12 18.19
N VAL A 80 23.68 -7.29 18.75
CA VAL A 80 23.81 -8.55 18.02
C VAL A 80 22.67 -9.46 18.45
N VAL A 81 21.99 -10.04 17.46
CA VAL A 81 20.91 -11.00 17.64
C VAL A 81 21.39 -12.36 17.15
N GLU A 82 21.47 -13.33 18.04
CA GLU A 82 21.74 -14.71 17.71
C GLU A 82 20.43 -15.41 17.36
N GLY A 83 20.30 -15.93 16.13
CA GLY A 83 19.13 -16.70 15.71
C GLY A 83 19.04 -18.08 16.38
N ALA A 84 17.89 -18.73 16.22
CA ALA A 84 17.66 -20.08 16.71
C ALA A 84 17.69 -21.09 15.56
N GLY A 85 18.83 -21.74 15.35
CA GLY A 85 19.06 -22.65 14.21
C GLY A 85 19.36 -21.90 12.90
N GLY A 86 19.14 -22.57 11.76
CA GLY A 86 19.35 -21.97 10.44
C GLY A 86 18.20 -21.04 10.01
N ILE A 87 18.41 -20.25 8.96
CA ILE A 87 17.39 -19.29 8.46
C ILE A 87 16.09 -19.96 7.97
N LEU A 88 16.14 -21.27 7.66
CA LEU A 88 14.99 -22.10 7.29
C LEU A 88 14.39 -22.86 8.48
N ALA A 89 14.88 -22.65 9.70
CA ALA A 89 14.31 -23.29 10.88
C ALA A 89 12.87 -22.79 11.09
N PRO A 90 11.88 -23.70 11.28
CA PRO A 90 10.53 -23.30 11.62
C PRO A 90 10.50 -22.61 12.99
N LEU A 91 10.05 -21.36 12.99
CA LEU A 91 9.82 -20.59 14.20
C LEU A 91 8.41 -20.86 14.74
N THR A 92 7.42 -20.85 13.85
CA THR A 92 6.02 -21.22 14.13
C THR A 92 5.49 -22.12 13.01
N ASP A 93 4.20 -22.48 13.03
CA ASP A 93 3.56 -23.22 11.93
C ASP A 93 3.50 -22.45 10.60
N ARG A 94 3.68 -21.13 10.65
CA ARG A 94 3.54 -20.25 9.47
C ARG A 94 4.81 -19.47 9.15
N LEU A 95 5.74 -19.38 10.09
CA LEU A 95 6.91 -18.51 9.99
C LEU A 95 8.20 -19.29 10.18
N LEU A 96 9.20 -18.91 9.40
CA LEU A 96 10.58 -19.35 9.50
C LEU A 96 11.43 -18.30 10.23
N MET A 97 12.61 -18.69 10.69
CA MET A 97 13.59 -17.74 11.25
C MET A 97 13.90 -16.59 10.29
N ALA A 98 13.96 -16.84 8.98
CA ALA A 98 14.15 -15.78 7.98
C ALA A 98 13.07 -14.69 8.03
N ASP A 99 11.82 -15.05 8.36
CA ASP A 99 10.72 -14.09 8.45
C ASP A 99 10.94 -13.15 9.64
N LEU A 100 11.37 -13.68 10.78
CA LEU A 100 11.71 -12.88 11.96
C LEU A 100 12.87 -11.92 11.68
N ILE A 101 13.89 -12.35 10.94
CA ILE A 101 15.01 -11.48 10.54
C ILE A 101 14.51 -10.35 9.63
N VAL A 102 13.62 -10.65 8.68
CA VAL A 102 12.98 -9.62 7.83
C VAL A 102 12.22 -8.61 8.69
N MET A 103 11.49 -9.05 9.71
CA MET A 103 10.78 -8.18 10.65
C MET A 103 11.73 -7.27 11.44
N MET A 104 12.88 -7.78 11.88
CA MET A 104 13.89 -7.00 12.61
C MET A 104 14.64 -6.00 11.70
N GLY A 105 14.72 -6.29 10.40
CA GLY A 105 15.41 -5.44 9.42
C GLY A 105 16.92 -5.33 9.66
N MET A 106 17.53 -6.33 10.33
CA MET A 106 18.96 -6.33 10.62
C MET A 106 19.77 -6.96 9.48
N PRO A 107 21.01 -6.48 9.22
CA PRO A 107 21.93 -7.22 8.39
C PRO A 107 22.32 -8.55 9.06
N ILE A 108 22.56 -9.58 8.26
CA ILE A 108 22.92 -10.92 8.74
C ILE A 108 24.38 -11.24 8.51
N ILE A 109 24.99 -11.87 9.52
CA ILE A 109 26.27 -12.56 9.40
C ILE A 109 25.97 -14.05 9.30
N ILE A 110 26.45 -14.70 8.24
CA ILE A 110 26.27 -16.14 8.07
C ILE A 110 27.47 -16.85 8.71
N VAL A 111 27.22 -17.61 9.76
CA VAL A 111 28.24 -18.45 10.39
C VAL A 111 28.21 -19.83 9.72
N ALA A 112 29.30 -20.18 9.04
CA ALA A 112 29.44 -21.45 8.34
C ALA A 112 30.56 -22.30 8.94
N ARG A 113 30.44 -23.62 8.80
CA ARG A 113 31.42 -24.57 9.36
C ARG A 113 32.60 -24.76 8.42
N ALA A 114 33.78 -25.02 8.96
CA ALA A 114 34.97 -25.32 8.17
C ALA A 114 35.03 -26.82 7.80
N ASN A 115 34.09 -27.34 6.99
CA ASN A 115 34.09 -28.77 6.62
C ASN A 115 33.64 -29.04 5.17
N LEU A 116 33.77 -30.30 4.74
CA LEU A 116 33.30 -30.75 3.43
C LEU A 116 31.78 -30.55 3.31
N GLY A 117 31.32 -30.01 2.17
CA GLY A 117 29.91 -29.69 1.93
C GLY A 117 29.51 -28.27 2.35
N THR A 118 30.37 -27.55 3.08
CA THR A 118 30.08 -26.18 3.56
C THR A 118 29.88 -25.18 2.42
N ILE A 119 30.58 -25.32 1.29
CA ILE A 119 30.37 -24.45 0.12
C ILE A 119 28.91 -24.51 -0.33
N ASN A 120 28.36 -25.71 -0.56
CA ASN A 120 26.99 -25.87 -1.01
C ASN A 120 25.98 -25.32 0.00
N HIS A 121 26.13 -25.68 1.28
CA HIS A 121 25.19 -25.22 2.32
C HIS A 121 25.23 -23.70 2.51
N THR A 122 26.42 -23.10 2.50
CA THR A 122 26.57 -21.64 2.64
C THR A 122 26.02 -20.91 1.42
N LEU A 123 26.29 -21.38 0.20
CA LEU A 123 25.75 -20.77 -1.02
C LEU A 123 24.22 -20.89 -1.11
N LEU A 124 23.64 -22.04 -0.71
CA LEU A 124 22.19 -22.18 -0.60
C LEU A 124 21.60 -21.22 0.45
N THR A 125 22.28 -21.04 1.59
CA THR A 125 21.91 -20.08 2.64
C THR A 125 21.93 -18.64 2.11
N ILE A 126 23.00 -18.25 1.41
CA ILE A 126 23.16 -16.94 0.78
C ILE A 126 22.06 -16.70 -0.26
N SER A 127 21.84 -17.68 -1.16
CA SER A 127 20.84 -17.59 -2.21
C SER A 127 19.44 -17.43 -1.62
N TYR A 128 19.11 -18.20 -0.59
CA TYR A 128 17.82 -18.10 0.08
C TYR A 128 17.67 -16.76 0.79
N ALA A 129 18.67 -16.32 1.57
CA ALA A 129 18.65 -15.03 2.25
C ALA A 129 18.41 -13.86 1.27
N ARG A 130 19.11 -13.85 0.12
CA ARG A 130 18.88 -12.86 -0.95
C ARG A 130 17.47 -12.92 -1.52
N SER A 131 16.93 -14.13 -1.75
CA SER A 131 15.56 -14.30 -2.25
C SER A 131 14.48 -13.78 -1.27
N ARG A 132 14.83 -13.65 0.02
CA ARG A 132 13.99 -13.06 1.06
C ARG A 132 14.26 -11.56 1.28
N GLY A 133 15.16 -10.95 0.51
CA GLY A 133 15.55 -9.55 0.63
C GLY A 133 16.42 -9.24 1.85
N LEU A 134 17.08 -10.25 2.44
CA LEU A 134 17.96 -10.04 3.59
C LEU A 134 19.30 -9.45 3.15
N ASN A 135 19.77 -8.43 3.87
CA ASN A 135 21.09 -7.85 3.67
C ASN A 135 22.17 -8.72 4.32
N ILE A 136 23.06 -9.30 3.53
CA ILE A 136 24.13 -10.16 4.03
C ILE A 136 25.38 -9.31 4.24
N ALA A 137 25.77 -9.14 5.50
CA ALA A 137 26.99 -8.42 5.87
C ALA A 137 28.25 -9.20 5.48
N GLY A 138 28.21 -10.53 5.57
CA GLY A 138 29.29 -11.40 5.16
C GLY A 138 29.21 -12.78 5.80
N VAL A 139 30.27 -13.56 5.60
CA VAL A 139 30.39 -14.93 6.12
C VAL A 139 31.52 -15.01 7.13
N VAL A 140 31.28 -15.64 8.27
CA VAL A 140 32.33 -16.06 9.21
C VAL A 140 32.46 -17.58 9.13
N ILE A 141 33.68 -18.08 9.00
CA ILE A 141 33.95 -19.52 9.04
C ILE A 141 34.39 -19.89 10.45
N SER A 142 33.70 -20.85 11.06
CA SER A 142 34.05 -21.39 12.38
C SER A 142 34.67 -22.78 12.22
N SER A 143 35.91 -22.92 12.71
CA SER A 143 36.67 -24.17 12.66
C SER A 143 36.29 -25.07 13.83
N SER A 144 35.94 -26.32 13.55
CA SER A 144 35.57 -27.31 14.58
C SER A 144 36.66 -28.33 14.87
N LEU A 145 37.80 -28.25 14.18
CA LEU A 145 38.92 -29.18 14.29
C LEU A 145 40.24 -28.42 14.53
N PRO A 146 41.18 -28.99 15.30
CA PRO A 146 42.47 -28.35 15.58
C PRO A 146 43.35 -28.16 14.34
N GLU A 147 43.33 -29.11 13.41
CA GLU A 147 44.16 -29.10 12.20
C GLU A 147 43.37 -28.68 10.97
N ARG A 148 43.90 -27.70 10.21
CA ARG A 148 43.29 -27.23 8.95
C ARG A 148 43.70 -28.09 7.76
N GLY A 149 42.80 -28.94 7.30
CA GLY A 149 42.89 -29.66 6.03
C GLY A 149 42.76 -28.75 4.81
N ILE A 150 42.90 -29.32 3.60
CA ILE A 150 42.87 -28.56 2.34
C ILE A 150 41.53 -27.81 2.18
N ALA A 151 40.41 -28.48 2.49
CA ALA A 151 39.08 -27.87 2.39
C ALA A 151 38.91 -26.64 3.30
N GLU A 152 39.48 -26.66 4.51
CA GLU A 152 39.42 -25.53 5.45
C GLU A 152 40.25 -24.33 5.00
N LYS A 153 41.26 -24.57 4.14
CA LYS A 153 42.08 -23.52 3.52
C LYS A 153 41.46 -22.94 2.26
N THR A 154 40.71 -23.73 1.48
CA THR A 154 40.19 -23.30 0.16
C THR A 154 38.73 -22.86 0.18
N ASN A 155 37.90 -23.45 1.05
CA ASN A 155 36.46 -23.18 1.07
C ASN A 155 36.10 -21.72 1.41
N PRO A 156 36.77 -21.02 2.35
CA PRO A 156 36.41 -19.65 2.71
C PRO A 156 36.44 -18.69 1.51
N ASP A 157 37.52 -18.72 0.73
CA ASP A 157 37.70 -17.85 -0.44
C ASP A 157 36.68 -18.20 -1.54
N LEU A 158 36.46 -19.48 -1.81
CA LEU A 158 35.47 -19.94 -2.80
C LEU A 158 34.03 -19.54 -2.40
N ILE A 159 33.69 -19.57 -1.12
CA ILE A 159 32.39 -19.11 -0.62
C ILE A 159 32.23 -17.61 -0.83
N SER A 160 33.27 -16.83 -0.54
CA SER A 160 33.24 -15.39 -0.73
C SER A 160 33.08 -15.01 -2.21
N GLU A 161 33.86 -15.66 -3.08
CA GLU A 161 33.84 -15.47 -4.53
C GLU A 161 32.49 -15.86 -5.15
N LEU A 162 32.06 -17.12 -4.97
CA LEU A 162 30.83 -17.63 -5.58
C LEU A 162 29.57 -17.03 -4.93
N GLY A 163 29.65 -16.72 -3.64
CA GLY A 163 28.58 -16.09 -2.90
C GLY A 163 28.45 -14.59 -3.19
N GLY A 164 29.50 -13.94 -3.68
CA GLY A 164 29.55 -12.48 -3.83
C GLY A 164 29.29 -11.76 -2.51
N VAL A 165 29.82 -12.29 -1.40
CA VAL A 165 29.71 -11.74 -0.05
C VAL A 165 31.08 -11.76 0.59
N PRO A 166 31.45 -10.76 1.40
CA PRO A 166 32.79 -10.72 1.96
C PRO A 166 32.98 -11.82 3.01
N LEU A 167 34.18 -12.39 3.05
CA LEU A 167 34.65 -13.20 4.16
C LEU A 167 35.03 -12.26 5.31
N LEU A 168 34.31 -12.34 6.42
CA LEU A 168 34.55 -11.53 7.61
C LEU A 168 35.63 -12.10 8.51
N GLY A 169 35.97 -13.39 8.37
CA GLY A 169 37.04 -14.00 9.14
C GLY A 169 36.91 -15.52 9.26
N ILE A 170 37.97 -16.15 9.76
CA ILE A 170 38.03 -17.60 10.02
C ILE A 170 38.40 -17.81 11.49
N ILE A 171 37.41 -18.05 12.33
CA ILE A 171 37.62 -18.32 13.75
C ILE A 171 38.30 -19.70 13.91
N PRO A 172 39.45 -19.77 14.58
CA PRO A 172 40.17 -21.02 14.80
C PRO A 172 39.44 -21.91 15.80
N TYR A 173 39.84 -23.18 15.82
CA TYR A 173 39.44 -24.09 16.90
C TYR A 173 40.15 -23.67 18.19
N LEU A 174 39.42 -23.65 19.29
CA LEU A 174 39.95 -23.31 20.62
C LEU A 174 39.82 -24.53 21.54
N ASP A 175 40.94 -25.02 22.06
CA ASP A 175 40.98 -26.12 23.04
C ASP A 175 40.33 -25.73 24.38
N LYS A 176 40.31 -24.43 24.70
CA LYS A 176 39.73 -23.86 25.91
C LYS A 176 38.86 -22.67 25.54
N LEU A 177 37.71 -22.55 26.20
CA LEU A 177 36.73 -21.48 25.99
C LEU A 177 36.78 -20.46 27.14
N GLU A 178 38.00 -20.03 27.49
CA GLU A 178 38.17 -18.93 28.44
C GLU A 178 37.92 -17.58 27.72
N GLN A 179 37.37 -16.61 28.43
CA GLN A 179 36.92 -15.35 27.83
C GLN A 179 38.06 -14.58 27.13
N GLU A 180 39.24 -14.53 27.73
CA GLU A 180 40.41 -13.85 27.15
C GLU A 180 40.88 -14.55 25.86
N ASP A 181 40.94 -15.89 25.85
CA ASP A 181 41.33 -16.68 24.69
C ASP A 181 40.35 -16.49 23.52
N ILE A 182 39.05 -16.41 23.83
CA ILE A 182 37.99 -16.17 22.82
C ILE A 182 38.13 -14.76 22.22
N ILE A 183 38.29 -13.73 23.06
CA ILE A 183 38.43 -12.34 22.60
C ILE A 183 39.65 -12.22 21.70
N GLN A 184 40.81 -12.71 22.16
CA GLN A 184 42.04 -12.66 21.39
C GLN A 184 41.89 -13.39 20.04
N ALA A 185 41.31 -14.59 20.04
CA ALA A 185 41.10 -15.35 18.81
C ALA A 185 40.14 -14.65 17.82
N VAL A 186 39.11 -13.97 18.32
CA VAL A 186 38.18 -13.20 17.49
C VAL A 186 38.89 -11.97 16.92
N ASP A 187 39.60 -11.21 17.75
CA ASP A 187 40.29 -9.99 17.34
C ASP A 187 41.36 -10.27 16.27
N ASP A 188 42.10 -11.38 16.41
CA ASP A 188 43.14 -11.79 15.46
C ASP A 188 42.57 -12.36 14.14
N SER A 189 41.32 -12.84 14.15
CA SER A 189 40.73 -13.61 13.04
C SER A 189 39.70 -12.86 12.21
N LEU A 190 39.09 -11.81 12.76
CA LEU A 190 38.09 -11.01 12.06
C LEU A 190 38.75 -9.90 11.24
N ASN A 191 38.21 -9.68 10.04
CA ASN A 191 38.56 -8.56 9.18
C ASN A 191 37.78 -7.32 9.64
N TRP A 192 38.35 -6.62 10.63
CA TRP A 192 37.74 -5.42 11.21
C TRP A 192 37.58 -4.27 10.21
N GLU A 193 38.41 -4.16 9.18
CA GLU A 193 38.25 -3.13 8.14
C GLU A 193 36.95 -3.29 7.35
N VAL A 194 36.63 -4.54 6.97
CA VAL A 194 35.37 -4.87 6.29
C VAL A 194 34.18 -4.68 7.23
N ILE A 195 34.30 -5.12 8.49
CA ILE A 195 33.26 -4.97 9.50
C ILE A 195 32.99 -3.50 9.78
N ASP A 196 34.03 -2.69 9.99
CA ASP A 196 33.94 -1.25 10.22
C ASP A 196 33.31 -0.53 9.04
N THR A 197 33.63 -0.94 7.80
CA THR A 197 32.97 -0.40 6.60
C THR A 197 31.46 -0.65 6.63
N TYR A 198 31.02 -1.84 7.07
CA TYR A 198 29.60 -2.15 7.24
C TYR A 198 28.96 -1.36 8.38
N LEU A 199 29.64 -1.23 9.52
CA LEU A 199 29.16 -0.44 10.66
C LEU A 199 29.08 1.06 10.34
N GLN A 200 29.96 1.55 9.46
CA GLN A 200 30.00 2.95 9.01
C GLN A 200 29.02 3.25 7.87
N LYS A 201 28.73 2.27 6.97
CA LYS A 201 27.72 2.41 5.90
C LYS A 201 26.30 2.66 6.42
N GLY A 202 26.03 2.40 7.70
CA GLY A 202 24.77 2.73 8.36
C GLY A 202 24.67 4.17 8.90
N LYS A 203 25.60 5.08 8.55
CA LYS A 203 25.61 6.47 9.04
C LYS A 203 25.00 7.49 8.04
N PRO A 204 24.39 8.59 8.55
CA PRO A 204 23.51 9.54 7.85
C PRO A 204 24.08 10.35 6.65
N GLU A 205 25.32 10.14 6.23
CA GLU A 205 25.93 10.91 5.13
C GLU A 205 25.35 10.54 3.76
N GLN A 206 24.92 9.28 3.55
CA GLN A 206 24.25 8.85 2.32
C GLN A 206 22.80 9.36 2.20
N ASP A 207 22.12 9.61 3.34
CA ASP A 207 20.73 10.08 3.37
C ASP A 207 20.63 11.58 3.02
N LEU A 208 21.62 12.39 3.40
CA LEU A 208 21.70 13.81 3.02
C LEU A 208 21.88 14.00 1.50
N ASP A 209 22.64 13.11 0.86
CA ASP A 209 22.81 13.09 -0.60
C ASP A 209 21.49 12.76 -1.34
N LEU A 210 20.64 11.89 -0.78
CA LEU A 210 19.32 11.58 -1.37
C LEU A 210 18.37 12.78 -1.39
N VAL A 211 18.31 13.57 -0.30
CA VAL A 211 17.46 14.77 -0.24
C VAL A 211 17.91 15.83 -1.26
N GLU A 212 19.21 15.99 -1.45
CA GLU A 212 19.74 16.92 -2.46
C GLU A 212 19.47 16.43 -3.88
N LYS A 213 19.69 15.13 -4.16
CA LYS A 213 19.36 14.50 -5.44
C LYS A 213 17.89 14.61 -5.76
N ASP A 214 17.01 14.37 -4.79
CA ASP A 214 15.58 14.49 -4.95
C ASP A 214 15.17 15.88 -5.46
N ARG A 215 15.60 16.92 -4.73
CA ARG A 215 15.34 18.32 -5.08
C ARG A 215 15.86 18.70 -6.47
N LYS A 216 16.94 18.06 -6.90
CA LYS A 216 17.63 18.37 -8.16
C LYS A 216 17.03 17.65 -9.36
N TYR A 217 16.59 16.40 -9.20
CA TYR A 217 16.31 15.51 -10.32
C TYR A 217 14.84 15.08 -10.43
N VAL A 218 14.05 15.16 -9.37
CA VAL A 218 12.67 14.66 -9.36
C VAL A 218 11.66 15.81 -9.51
N TRP A 219 10.73 15.66 -10.46
CA TRP A 219 9.59 16.55 -10.60
C TRP A 219 8.33 15.88 -10.04
N TYR A 220 7.81 16.43 -8.94
CA TYR A 220 6.68 15.85 -8.22
C TYR A 220 5.30 16.17 -8.82
N PRO A 221 4.39 15.18 -8.86
CA PRO A 221 3.01 15.40 -9.29
C PRO A 221 2.24 16.25 -8.25
N PHE A 222 1.32 17.10 -8.71
CA PHE A 222 0.46 17.95 -7.87
C PHE A 222 1.21 18.66 -6.73
N THR A 223 2.39 19.23 -7.04
CA THR A 223 3.30 19.82 -6.07
C THR A 223 3.85 21.13 -6.60
N GLN A 224 3.76 22.20 -5.81
CA GLN A 224 4.47 23.44 -6.10
C GLN A 224 5.97 23.22 -5.83
N MET A 225 6.76 23.16 -6.90
CA MET A 225 8.18 22.81 -6.82
C MET A 225 9.01 23.80 -5.99
N LYS A 226 8.63 25.09 -5.94
CA LYS A 226 9.30 26.06 -5.05
C LYS A 226 9.12 25.70 -3.57
N ASP A 227 7.90 25.34 -3.18
CA ASP A 227 7.57 24.90 -1.83
C ASP A 227 8.30 23.59 -1.52
N TRP A 228 8.35 22.66 -2.48
CA TRP A 228 9.09 21.39 -2.33
C TRP A 228 10.59 21.62 -2.11
N VAL A 229 11.26 22.37 -2.98
CA VAL A 229 12.71 22.56 -2.85
C VAL A 229 13.08 23.27 -1.54
N SER A 230 12.24 24.18 -1.05
CA SER A 230 12.46 24.90 0.22
C SER A 230 12.03 24.14 1.48
N GLY A 231 11.21 23.11 1.34
CA GLY A 231 10.61 22.36 2.46
C GLY A 231 11.49 21.24 3.02
N ASN A 232 11.10 20.74 4.18
CA ASN A 232 11.66 19.51 4.74
C ASN A 232 10.95 18.29 4.14
N GLN A 233 11.67 17.52 3.32
CA GLN A 233 11.10 16.42 2.57
C GLN A 233 11.13 15.12 3.35
N ILE A 234 10.01 14.39 3.28
CA ILE A 234 9.94 13.03 3.80
C ILE A 234 10.23 12.10 2.63
N ILE A 235 11.38 11.43 2.68
CA ILE A 235 11.72 10.35 1.77
C ILE A 235 11.35 9.05 2.47
N ILE A 236 10.44 8.30 1.86
CA ILE A 236 10.01 6.99 2.37
C ILE A 236 10.98 5.91 1.87
N GLU A 237 11.47 5.10 2.81
CA GLU A 237 12.40 3.99 2.53
C GLU A 237 11.65 2.66 2.43
N ARG A 238 10.71 2.43 3.35
CA ARG A 238 9.93 1.17 3.41
C ARG A 238 8.56 1.38 4.03
N GLY A 239 7.70 0.37 3.94
CA GLY A 239 6.42 0.32 4.64
C GLY A 239 6.27 -0.99 5.42
N GLU A 240 5.43 -0.95 6.44
CA GLU A 240 5.13 -2.09 7.32
C GLU A 240 3.73 -1.91 7.91
N GLY A 241 2.85 -2.90 7.76
CA GLY A 241 1.45 -2.77 8.18
C GLY A 241 0.82 -1.53 7.53
N ILE A 242 0.08 -0.72 8.26
CA ILE A 242 -0.47 0.53 7.71
C ILE A 242 0.49 1.74 7.79
N SER A 243 1.77 1.50 8.07
CA SER A 243 2.77 2.56 8.27
C SER A 243 3.77 2.68 7.12
N LEU A 244 4.19 3.91 6.86
CA LEU A 244 5.33 4.30 6.04
C LEU A 244 6.50 4.68 6.95
N ILE A 245 7.73 4.31 6.58
CA ILE A 245 8.94 4.55 7.37
C ILE A 245 9.94 5.34 6.52
N GLY A 246 10.35 6.49 7.02
CA GLY A 246 11.31 7.37 6.36
C GLY A 246 12.75 6.86 6.42
N ILE A 247 13.62 7.45 5.61
CA ILE A 247 15.08 7.21 5.67
C ILE A 247 15.66 7.61 7.04
N ASP A 248 15.02 8.57 7.74
CA ASP A 248 15.38 8.99 9.11
C ASP A 248 14.88 8.01 10.20
N GLY A 249 14.24 6.91 9.81
CA GLY A 249 13.66 5.90 10.68
C GLY A 249 12.32 6.29 11.33
N ARG A 250 11.78 7.49 11.06
CA ARG A 250 10.47 7.89 11.60
C ARG A 250 9.35 7.12 10.93
N ARG A 251 8.38 6.71 11.75
CA ARG A 251 7.18 5.99 11.34
C ARG A 251 6.00 6.97 11.18
N TYR A 252 5.23 6.75 10.13
CA TYR A 252 4.01 7.50 9.84
C TYR A 252 2.87 6.55 9.47
N TYR A 253 1.73 6.68 10.12
CA TYR A 253 0.50 6.07 9.64
C TYR A 253 0.12 6.61 8.25
N ASP A 254 -0.26 5.72 7.34
CA ASP A 254 -0.74 6.08 6.01
C ASP A 254 -2.25 6.40 6.04
N GLY A 255 -2.58 7.58 6.54
CA GLY A 255 -3.96 8.05 6.70
C GLY A 255 -4.71 8.32 5.39
N VAL A 256 -4.07 8.18 4.23
CA VAL A 256 -4.68 8.35 2.90
C VAL A 256 -4.43 7.17 1.98
N SER A 257 -3.97 6.02 2.50
CA SER A 257 -3.71 4.81 1.72
C SER A 257 -2.85 5.06 0.48
N SER A 258 -1.82 5.89 0.61
CA SER A 258 -0.89 6.23 -0.48
C SER A 258 -1.62 6.73 -1.74
N LEU A 259 -2.57 7.66 -1.54
CA LEU A 259 -3.51 8.18 -2.57
C LEU A 259 -4.60 7.16 -2.94
N TRP A 260 -5.27 6.65 -1.92
CA TRP A 260 -6.53 5.90 -1.97
C TRP A 260 -6.41 4.49 -2.59
N LEU A 261 -5.19 4.00 -2.81
CA LEU A 261 -4.92 2.73 -3.49
C LEU A 261 -4.55 1.58 -2.54
N ASN A 262 -3.93 1.87 -1.39
CA ASN A 262 -3.56 0.84 -0.45
C ASN A 262 -4.80 0.24 0.24
N VAL A 263 -4.94 -1.08 0.18
CA VAL A 263 -6.05 -1.82 0.78
C VAL A 263 -5.62 -2.56 2.04
N HIS A 264 -4.50 -3.31 1.97
CA HIS A 264 -4.12 -4.30 2.97
C HIS A 264 -2.95 -3.89 3.87
N GLY A 265 -2.53 -2.62 3.81
CA GLY A 265 -1.25 -2.19 4.34
C GLY A 265 -0.11 -2.46 3.37
N HIS A 266 1.10 -2.13 3.79
CA HIS A 266 2.36 -2.28 3.09
C HIS A 266 3.00 -3.63 3.42
N ARG A 267 3.73 -4.21 2.45
CA ARG A 267 4.43 -5.51 2.61
C ARG A 267 3.52 -6.69 3.00
N ARG A 268 2.32 -6.71 2.43
CA ARG A 268 1.43 -7.87 2.48
C ARG A 268 2.06 -9.09 1.81
N ALA A 269 2.53 -10.02 2.63
CA ALA A 269 3.37 -11.14 2.21
C ALA A 269 2.75 -12.03 1.11
N GLU A 270 1.43 -12.19 1.08
CA GLU A 270 0.74 -12.94 0.02
C GLU A 270 0.89 -12.28 -1.35
N ILE A 271 0.76 -10.95 -1.43
CA ILE A 271 0.89 -10.20 -2.68
C ILE A 271 2.37 -10.16 -3.11
N ASP A 272 3.29 -9.92 -2.16
CA ASP A 272 4.75 -9.99 -2.39
C ASP A 272 5.13 -11.34 -3.04
N ARG A 273 4.62 -12.46 -2.50
CA ARG A 273 4.86 -13.81 -3.02
C ARG A 273 4.24 -14.01 -4.40
N ALA A 274 3.01 -13.54 -4.64
CA ALA A 274 2.35 -13.68 -5.93
C ALA A 274 3.11 -12.97 -7.06
N VAL A 275 3.54 -11.73 -6.80
CA VAL A 275 4.36 -10.95 -7.74
C VAL A 275 5.71 -11.63 -7.99
N SER A 276 6.40 -12.04 -6.92
CA SER A 276 7.70 -12.72 -7.03
C SER A 276 7.61 -14.05 -7.80
N ALA A 277 6.57 -14.84 -7.55
CA ALA A 277 6.32 -16.09 -8.25
C ALA A 277 6.01 -15.87 -9.74
N GLN A 278 5.29 -14.80 -10.08
CA GLN A 278 5.05 -14.44 -11.48
C GLN A 278 6.34 -13.94 -12.16
N LEU A 279 7.16 -13.14 -11.45
CA LEU A 279 8.47 -12.68 -11.95
C LEU A 279 9.40 -13.86 -12.28
N GLY A 280 9.38 -14.91 -11.45
CA GLY A 280 10.13 -16.15 -11.70
C GLY A 280 9.67 -16.93 -12.95
N LYS A 281 8.53 -16.56 -13.56
CA LYS A 281 8.06 -17.11 -14.84
C LYS A 281 8.33 -16.17 -15.99
N ILE A 282 7.76 -14.96 -15.92
CA ILE A 282 7.90 -13.91 -16.93
C ILE A 282 7.46 -12.56 -16.34
N SER A 283 8.25 -11.52 -16.60
CA SER A 283 7.93 -10.15 -16.20
C SER A 283 6.85 -9.53 -17.10
N HIS A 284 6.92 -9.78 -18.41
CA HIS A 284 5.97 -9.23 -19.37
C HIS A 284 5.93 -10.02 -20.69
N SER A 285 4.72 -10.22 -21.21
CA SER A 285 4.42 -10.56 -22.61
C SER A 285 3.24 -9.72 -23.05
N THR A 286 3.26 -9.20 -24.28
CA THR A 286 2.18 -8.35 -24.79
C THR A 286 0.84 -9.08 -24.83
N MET A 287 -0.28 -8.36 -24.67
CA MET A 287 -1.63 -8.85 -24.97
C MET A 287 -2.13 -8.49 -26.38
N LEU A 288 -1.29 -7.87 -27.21
CA LEU A 288 -1.62 -7.58 -28.61
C LEU A 288 -1.48 -8.87 -29.44
N GLY A 289 -2.56 -9.65 -29.51
CA GLY A 289 -2.61 -10.91 -30.25
C GLY A 289 -2.11 -12.13 -29.47
N LEU A 290 -1.72 -11.95 -28.21
CA LEU A 290 -1.35 -13.02 -27.27
C LEU A 290 -2.17 -12.85 -25.97
N SER A 291 -2.10 -13.84 -25.10
CA SER A 291 -2.72 -13.80 -23.77
C SER A 291 -1.86 -14.55 -22.76
N HIS A 292 -2.21 -14.46 -21.49
CA HIS A 292 -1.60 -15.23 -20.42
C HIS A 292 -2.63 -15.52 -19.33
N ARG A 293 -2.32 -16.55 -18.53
CA ARG A 293 -3.20 -17.07 -17.48
C ARG A 293 -3.71 -15.99 -16.51
N GLY A 294 -2.81 -15.14 -15.98
CA GLY A 294 -3.18 -14.12 -15.01
C GLY A 294 -4.22 -13.10 -15.50
N ALA A 295 -4.18 -12.70 -16.78
CA ALA A 295 -5.18 -11.78 -17.33
C ALA A 295 -6.54 -12.48 -17.54
N ILE A 296 -6.54 -13.77 -17.90
CA ILE A 296 -7.76 -14.56 -18.08
C ILE A 296 -8.48 -14.76 -16.74
N GLU A 297 -7.74 -15.26 -15.74
CA GLU A 297 -8.29 -15.51 -14.39
C GLU A 297 -8.75 -14.21 -13.72
N LEU A 298 -8.01 -13.12 -13.90
CA LEU A 298 -8.42 -11.83 -13.34
C LEU A 298 -9.68 -11.31 -14.03
N ALA A 299 -9.83 -11.49 -15.34
CA ALA A 299 -11.02 -11.03 -16.05
C ALA A 299 -12.26 -11.79 -15.58
N GLU A 300 -12.14 -13.09 -15.34
CA GLU A 300 -13.20 -13.92 -14.74
C GLU A 300 -13.61 -13.39 -13.36
N GLN A 301 -12.67 -13.26 -12.42
CA GLN A 301 -12.99 -12.82 -11.06
C GLN A 301 -13.54 -11.38 -11.00
N LEU A 302 -13.06 -10.49 -11.86
CA LEU A 302 -13.60 -9.13 -11.95
C LEU A 302 -15.06 -9.14 -12.40
N ILE A 303 -15.40 -9.94 -13.42
CA ILE A 303 -16.79 -10.04 -13.91
C ILE A 303 -17.70 -10.72 -12.88
N GLU A 304 -17.22 -11.73 -12.16
CA GLU A 304 -18.00 -12.38 -11.09
C GLU A 304 -18.27 -11.45 -9.91
N SER A 305 -17.35 -10.53 -9.61
CA SER A 305 -17.48 -9.57 -8.52
C SER A 305 -18.26 -8.31 -8.91
N ALA A 306 -18.38 -8.00 -10.20
CA ALA A 306 -18.97 -6.76 -10.69
C ALA A 306 -20.51 -6.79 -10.67
N PRO A 307 -21.18 -5.62 -10.76
CA PRO A 307 -22.61 -5.55 -10.98
C PRO A 307 -23.07 -6.36 -12.20
N ALA A 308 -24.28 -6.91 -12.12
CA ALA A 308 -24.82 -7.81 -13.14
C ALA A 308 -24.84 -7.17 -14.55
N GLY A 309 -24.55 -7.97 -15.57
CA GLY A 309 -24.66 -7.55 -16.97
C GLY A 309 -23.34 -7.12 -17.62
N LEU A 310 -22.31 -6.77 -16.84
CA LEU A 310 -20.93 -6.64 -17.35
C LEU A 310 -20.40 -8.04 -17.75
N LYS A 311 -19.70 -8.12 -18.88
CA LYS A 311 -19.30 -9.42 -19.49
C LYS A 311 -17.88 -9.46 -20.05
N ARG A 312 -17.22 -8.31 -20.23
CA ARG A 312 -15.90 -8.23 -20.87
C ARG A 312 -15.04 -7.23 -20.15
N VAL A 313 -13.73 -7.49 -20.14
CA VAL A 313 -12.71 -6.67 -19.49
C VAL A 313 -11.71 -6.22 -20.55
N PHE A 314 -11.41 -4.92 -20.57
CA PHE A 314 -10.27 -4.37 -21.29
C PHE A 314 -9.27 -3.81 -20.28
N TYR A 315 -8.01 -4.24 -20.32
CA TYR A 315 -6.97 -3.76 -19.40
C TYR A 315 -6.25 -2.51 -19.92
N SER A 316 -5.87 -1.65 -18.99
CA SER A 316 -4.99 -0.50 -19.22
C SER A 316 -4.10 -0.26 -17.99
N ASP A 317 -3.40 0.87 -17.92
CA ASP A 317 -2.30 1.04 -16.97
C ASP A 317 -2.71 1.79 -15.69
N ASN A 318 -3.65 2.73 -15.79
CA ASN A 318 -4.13 3.56 -14.68
C ASN A 318 -5.57 4.05 -14.88
N GLY A 319 -6.14 4.69 -13.86
CA GLY A 319 -7.52 5.20 -13.89
C GLY A 319 -7.83 6.09 -15.11
N SER A 320 -6.97 7.05 -15.43
CA SER A 320 -7.18 7.97 -16.56
C SER A 320 -7.27 7.21 -17.89
N THR A 321 -6.40 6.23 -18.09
CA THR A 321 -6.43 5.38 -19.30
C THR A 321 -7.66 4.50 -19.38
N SER A 322 -8.17 3.99 -18.25
CA SER A 322 -9.41 3.19 -18.26
C SER A 322 -10.64 4.05 -18.59
N VAL A 323 -10.65 5.31 -18.17
CA VAL A 323 -11.67 6.29 -18.56
C VAL A 323 -11.56 6.60 -20.06
N GLU A 324 -10.37 6.86 -20.59
CA GLU A 324 -10.21 7.10 -22.03
C GLU A 324 -10.62 5.91 -22.89
N VAL A 325 -10.36 4.68 -22.43
CA VAL A 325 -10.90 3.46 -23.06
C VAL A 325 -12.42 3.49 -23.07
N ALA A 326 -13.07 3.76 -21.93
CA ALA A 326 -14.52 3.80 -21.81
C ALA A 326 -15.15 4.88 -22.73
N LEU A 327 -14.57 6.09 -22.75
CA LEU A 327 -15.03 7.19 -23.60
C LEU A 327 -14.93 6.83 -25.10
N LYS A 328 -13.78 6.29 -25.52
CA LYS A 328 -13.57 5.89 -26.93
C LYS A 328 -14.50 4.74 -27.32
N MET A 329 -14.66 3.74 -26.45
CA MET A 329 -15.58 2.62 -26.71
C MET A 329 -17.03 3.08 -26.77
N ALA A 330 -17.48 3.95 -25.86
CA ALA A 330 -18.84 4.50 -25.86
C ALA A 330 -19.13 5.29 -27.13
N PHE A 331 -18.20 6.15 -27.56
CA PHE A 331 -18.32 6.86 -28.84
C PHE A 331 -18.37 5.90 -30.02
N GLN A 332 -17.41 4.98 -30.12
CA GLN A 332 -17.29 4.06 -31.26
C GLN A 332 -18.47 3.06 -31.34
N TYR A 333 -19.03 2.66 -30.20
CA TYR A 333 -20.27 1.87 -30.14
C TYR A 333 -21.40 2.55 -30.94
N TRP A 334 -21.64 3.85 -30.72
CA TRP A 334 -22.68 4.58 -31.45
C TRP A 334 -22.38 4.69 -32.95
N GLN A 335 -21.11 4.87 -33.32
CA GLN A 335 -20.70 4.86 -34.72
C GLN A 335 -21.00 3.51 -35.39
N HIS A 336 -20.72 2.40 -34.69
CA HIS A 336 -21.01 1.05 -35.15
C HIS A 336 -22.51 0.72 -35.22
N LYS A 337 -23.32 1.37 -34.39
CA LYS A 337 -24.79 1.33 -34.43
C LYS A 337 -25.39 2.27 -35.48
N GLY A 338 -24.58 3.07 -36.17
CA GLY A 338 -25.03 4.03 -37.19
C GLY A 338 -25.56 5.36 -36.66
N VAL A 339 -25.46 5.62 -35.35
CA VAL A 339 -25.91 6.87 -34.70
C VAL A 339 -24.74 7.85 -34.62
N LYS A 340 -24.51 8.60 -35.70
CA LYS A 340 -23.28 9.41 -35.86
C LYS A 340 -23.23 10.67 -34.98
N ASN A 341 -24.38 11.22 -34.60
CA ASN A 341 -24.45 12.49 -33.87
C ASN A 341 -24.06 12.38 -32.40
N LYS A 342 -24.08 11.17 -31.82
CA LYS A 342 -23.67 10.93 -30.43
C LYS A 342 -22.15 11.03 -30.27
N ASN A 343 -21.68 12.25 -30.06
CA ASN A 343 -20.26 12.62 -30.05
C ASN A 343 -19.86 13.51 -28.85
N LYS A 344 -20.78 13.76 -27.91
CA LYS A 344 -20.54 14.53 -26.68
C LYS A 344 -20.72 13.63 -25.44
N PHE A 345 -20.22 14.11 -24.32
CA PHE A 345 -20.34 13.46 -23.02
C PHE A 345 -20.99 14.40 -22.01
N LEU A 346 -21.69 13.83 -21.04
CA LEU A 346 -22.21 14.51 -19.87
C LEU A 346 -21.40 14.06 -18.63
N THR A 347 -20.95 15.00 -17.83
CA THR A 347 -20.23 14.75 -16.57
C THR A 347 -20.82 15.63 -15.46
N LEU A 348 -20.36 15.47 -14.22
CA LEU A 348 -20.69 16.36 -13.13
C LEU A 348 -19.69 17.52 -13.01
N THR A 349 -20.14 18.66 -12.47
CA THR A 349 -19.21 19.62 -11.85
C THR A 349 -18.39 18.91 -10.76
N ASN A 350 -17.23 19.44 -10.37
CA ASN A 350 -16.33 18.83 -9.36
C ASN A 350 -15.87 17.38 -9.64
N ALA A 351 -16.17 16.81 -10.82
CA ALA A 351 -15.78 15.45 -11.16
C ALA A 351 -14.27 15.35 -11.41
N TYR A 352 -13.69 14.21 -11.09
CA TYR A 352 -12.31 13.91 -11.43
C TYR A 352 -12.20 12.51 -12.00
N HIS A 353 -11.69 12.43 -13.22
CA HIS A 353 -11.54 11.17 -13.95
C HIS A 353 -10.08 10.91 -14.38
N GLY A 354 -9.13 11.75 -13.90
CA GLY A 354 -7.71 11.64 -14.20
C GLY A 354 -7.14 12.77 -15.05
N ASP A 355 -5.84 12.71 -15.34
CA ASP A 355 -5.05 13.86 -15.83
C ASP A 355 -4.61 13.77 -17.30
N THR A 356 -5.04 12.74 -18.05
CA THR A 356 -4.83 12.66 -19.50
C THR A 356 -5.87 13.52 -20.25
N ILE A 357 -5.56 14.00 -21.47
CA ILE A 357 -6.41 14.97 -22.19
C ILE A 357 -7.89 14.52 -22.28
N GLY A 358 -8.14 13.25 -22.56
CA GLY A 358 -9.51 12.73 -22.67
C GLY A 358 -10.23 12.67 -21.33
N SER A 359 -9.56 12.20 -20.28
CA SER A 359 -10.15 12.16 -18.93
C SER A 359 -10.36 13.55 -18.33
N VAL A 360 -9.43 14.48 -18.57
CA VAL A 360 -9.53 15.88 -18.16
C VAL A 360 -10.71 16.58 -18.85
N SER A 361 -10.97 16.25 -20.13
CA SER A 361 -12.09 16.82 -20.89
C SER A 361 -13.47 16.48 -20.30
N VAL A 362 -13.56 15.38 -19.54
CA VAL A 362 -14.77 15.01 -18.77
C VAL A 362 -14.65 15.29 -17.26
N GLY A 363 -13.60 15.99 -16.83
CA GLY A 363 -13.46 16.48 -15.46
C GLY A 363 -14.25 17.77 -15.18
N GLY A 364 -14.36 18.11 -13.90
CA GLY A 364 -15.14 19.24 -13.40
C GLY A 364 -14.40 20.16 -12.43
N ILE A 365 -13.10 19.96 -12.22
CA ILE A 365 -12.27 20.76 -11.29
C ILE A 365 -11.40 21.73 -12.09
N ASP A 366 -11.82 23.00 -12.19
CA ASP A 366 -11.21 23.95 -13.11
C ASP A 366 -9.78 24.35 -12.71
N ILE A 367 -9.44 24.41 -11.41
CA ILE A 367 -8.10 24.79 -10.93
C ILE A 367 -7.00 23.85 -11.46
N PHE A 368 -7.33 22.58 -11.75
CA PHE A 368 -6.37 21.62 -12.30
C PHE A 368 -6.21 21.75 -13.82
N HIS A 369 -7.25 22.24 -14.52
CA HIS A 369 -7.41 21.98 -15.95
C HIS A 369 -7.54 23.24 -16.80
N GLN A 370 -7.75 24.42 -16.20
CA GLN A 370 -8.06 25.65 -16.92
C GLN A 370 -7.03 26.00 -18.00
N ILE A 371 -5.74 25.80 -17.70
CA ILE A 371 -4.64 26.08 -18.63
C ILE A 371 -4.68 25.16 -19.87
N PHE A 372 -5.31 23.98 -19.77
CA PHE A 372 -5.35 23.00 -20.84
C PHE A 372 -6.60 23.09 -21.71
N HIS A 373 -7.59 23.94 -21.41
CA HIS A 373 -8.84 24.06 -22.17
C HIS A 373 -8.69 24.07 -23.71
N PRO A 374 -7.69 24.73 -24.32
CA PRO A 374 -7.51 24.69 -25.78
C PRO A 374 -7.23 23.30 -26.37
N LEU A 375 -6.80 22.34 -25.54
CA LEU A 375 -6.51 20.95 -25.94
C LEU A 375 -7.67 19.98 -25.66
N LEU A 376 -8.68 20.43 -24.92
CA LEU A 376 -9.77 19.58 -24.43
C LEU A 376 -10.94 19.54 -25.40
N PHE A 377 -11.63 18.40 -25.48
CA PHE A 377 -12.94 18.36 -26.11
C PHE A 377 -14.01 18.88 -25.15
N LYS A 378 -15.15 19.34 -25.68
CA LYS A 378 -16.22 19.90 -24.87
C LYS A 378 -17.16 18.81 -24.33
N ALA A 379 -17.25 18.69 -23.01
CA ALA A 379 -18.30 17.96 -22.31
C ALA A 379 -19.37 18.91 -21.73
N LEU A 380 -20.60 18.43 -21.59
CA LEU A 380 -21.63 19.11 -20.81
C LEU A 380 -21.43 18.79 -19.32
N LYS A 381 -21.65 19.78 -18.45
CA LYS A 381 -21.51 19.64 -16.99
C LYS A 381 -22.89 19.76 -16.33
N ALA A 382 -23.33 18.71 -15.66
CA ALA A 382 -24.47 18.70 -14.76
C ALA A 382 -24.04 19.08 -13.33
N PRO A 383 -24.92 19.66 -12.51
CA PRO A 383 -24.58 20.07 -11.15
C PRO A 383 -24.32 18.86 -10.25
N SER A 384 -23.21 18.89 -9.51
CA SER A 384 -22.89 17.92 -8.45
C SER A 384 -23.99 17.91 -7.39
N PRO A 385 -24.27 16.76 -6.77
CA PRO A 385 -25.14 16.69 -5.60
C PRO A 385 -24.40 17.10 -4.31
N TYR A 386 -23.74 18.26 -4.32
CA TYR A 386 -23.00 18.80 -3.18
C TYR A 386 -23.94 19.55 -2.24
N CYS A 387 -24.60 18.81 -1.35
CA CYS A 387 -25.64 19.33 -0.45
C CYS A 387 -25.19 20.53 0.41
N TYR A 388 -23.99 20.49 1.00
CA TYR A 388 -23.50 21.57 1.87
C TYR A 388 -23.33 22.90 1.13
N ARG A 389 -22.82 22.83 -0.11
CA ARG A 389 -22.64 23.95 -1.05
C ARG A 389 -23.62 23.88 -2.21
N CYS A 390 -24.89 23.60 -1.89
CA CYS A 390 -25.94 23.37 -2.89
C CYS A 390 -26.12 24.61 -3.79
N VAL A 391 -25.84 24.46 -5.09
CA VAL A 391 -25.98 25.54 -6.08
C VAL A 391 -27.42 26.04 -6.25
N PHE A 392 -28.39 25.24 -5.82
CA PHE A 392 -29.82 25.58 -5.83
C PHE A 392 -30.29 26.21 -4.51
N GLN A 393 -29.40 26.40 -3.53
CA GLN A 393 -29.70 26.98 -2.22
C GLN A 393 -30.86 26.28 -1.49
N LYS A 394 -30.98 24.95 -1.70
CA LYS A 394 -31.96 24.10 -1.03
C LYS A 394 -31.29 23.25 0.04
N GLU A 395 -31.96 23.12 1.18
CA GLU A 395 -31.59 22.15 2.20
C GLU A 395 -31.91 20.71 1.76
N PRO A 396 -31.13 19.70 2.17
CA PRO A 396 -31.36 18.30 1.78
C PRO A 396 -32.79 17.83 2.06
N ALA A 397 -33.32 18.21 3.22
CA ALA A 397 -34.72 18.01 3.57
C ALA A 397 -35.62 18.87 2.66
N GLY A 398 -36.33 18.24 1.74
CA GLY A 398 -37.23 18.92 0.81
C GLY A 398 -36.59 19.43 -0.48
N CYS A 399 -35.30 19.17 -0.73
CA CYS A 399 -34.65 19.55 -1.99
C CYS A 399 -35.35 18.97 -3.23
N GLY A 400 -35.84 17.73 -3.11
CA GLY A 400 -36.52 17.01 -4.19
C GLY A 400 -35.57 16.55 -5.31
N PHE A 401 -34.25 16.52 -5.06
CA PHE A 401 -33.23 16.20 -6.06
C PHE A 401 -33.17 17.21 -7.22
N ALA A 402 -33.22 18.51 -6.93
CA ALA A 402 -33.13 19.58 -7.95
C ALA A 402 -31.91 19.45 -8.90
N CYS A 403 -30.81 18.86 -8.44
CA CYS A 403 -29.66 18.53 -9.29
C CYS A 403 -29.95 17.43 -10.33
N VAL A 404 -30.80 16.45 -10.00
CA VAL A 404 -31.29 15.42 -10.94
C VAL A 404 -32.22 16.07 -11.95
N ASP A 405 -33.13 16.95 -11.52
CA ASP A 405 -34.03 17.68 -12.44
C ASP A 405 -33.24 18.49 -13.48
N ALA A 406 -32.20 19.22 -13.04
CA ALA A 406 -31.30 19.94 -13.94
C ALA A 406 -30.49 19.01 -14.86
N THR A 407 -30.14 17.81 -14.38
CA THR A 407 -29.48 16.80 -15.19
C THR A 407 -30.41 16.27 -16.28
N GLU A 408 -31.68 16.01 -15.93
CA GLU A 408 -32.73 15.62 -16.88
C GLU A 408 -32.98 16.71 -17.93
N GLU A 409 -33.01 17.98 -17.54
CA GLU A 409 -33.14 19.10 -18.49
C GLU A 409 -31.99 19.11 -19.51
N LEU A 410 -30.75 18.85 -19.06
CA LEU A 410 -29.61 18.71 -19.97
C LEU A 410 -29.74 17.51 -20.89
N MET A 411 -30.13 16.34 -20.36
CA MET A 411 -30.32 15.13 -21.17
C MET A 411 -31.44 15.32 -22.19
N SER A 412 -32.62 15.77 -21.78
CA SER A 412 -33.77 15.98 -22.66
C SER A 412 -33.50 16.91 -23.83
N ARG A 413 -32.64 17.93 -23.65
CA ARG A 413 -32.26 18.86 -24.73
C ARG A 413 -31.16 18.34 -25.65
N ASN A 414 -30.30 17.43 -25.18
CA ASN A 414 -29.04 17.09 -25.86
C ASN A 414 -28.87 15.58 -26.13
N HIS A 415 -29.82 14.72 -25.77
CA HIS A 415 -29.62 13.27 -25.77
C HIS A 415 -29.26 12.68 -27.14
N GLU A 416 -29.67 13.31 -28.25
CA GLU A 416 -29.30 12.87 -29.60
C GLU A 416 -27.79 13.04 -29.89
N GLU A 417 -27.12 13.92 -29.15
CA GLU A 417 -25.68 14.20 -29.28
C GLU A 417 -24.84 13.59 -28.16
N LEU A 418 -25.48 13.15 -27.07
CA LEU A 418 -24.79 12.57 -25.91
C LEU A 418 -24.56 11.07 -26.10
N ALA A 419 -23.29 10.66 -26.16
CA ALA A 419 -22.87 9.27 -26.23
C ALA A 419 -23.01 8.57 -24.87
N ALA A 420 -22.57 9.23 -23.81
CA ALA A 420 -22.60 8.68 -22.46
C ALA A 420 -22.65 9.79 -21.39
N MET A 421 -23.14 9.41 -20.21
CA MET A 421 -22.87 10.11 -18.96
C MET A 421 -21.77 9.37 -18.20
N ILE A 422 -20.79 10.11 -17.66
CA ILE A 422 -19.76 9.58 -16.77
C ILE A 422 -19.94 10.14 -15.36
N ILE A 423 -19.75 9.29 -14.35
CA ILE A 423 -19.93 9.64 -12.93
C ILE A 423 -19.04 8.79 -12.02
N GLU A 424 -18.46 9.39 -10.99
CA GLU A 424 -17.91 8.66 -9.83
C GLU A 424 -19.11 8.20 -8.96
N PRO A 425 -19.45 6.90 -8.87
CA PRO A 425 -20.64 6.47 -8.12
C PRO A 425 -20.43 6.66 -6.62
N LYS A 426 -21.49 7.09 -5.92
CA LYS A 426 -21.52 7.35 -4.46
C LYS A 426 -20.65 8.51 -3.95
N VAL A 427 -19.43 8.70 -4.43
CA VAL A 427 -18.50 9.72 -3.92
C VAL A 427 -17.71 10.36 -5.07
N GLN A 428 -17.75 11.70 -5.18
CA GLN A 428 -16.74 12.43 -5.95
C GLN A 428 -15.51 12.65 -5.08
N GLY A 429 -14.44 11.89 -5.34
CA GLY A 429 -13.27 11.81 -4.47
C GLY A 429 -12.49 13.12 -4.45
N ALA A 430 -11.88 13.48 -5.59
CA ALA A 430 -11.03 14.67 -5.68
C ALA A 430 -11.83 15.99 -5.66
N GLY A 431 -13.16 15.92 -5.85
CA GLY A 431 -14.06 17.06 -5.61
C GLY A 431 -14.23 17.43 -4.13
N GLY A 432 -13.55 16.74 -3.21
CA GLY A 432 -13.62 16.99 -1.77
C GLY A 432 -14.42 15.93 -1.01
N ILE A 433 -14.43 14.67 -1.46
CA ILE A 433 -15.21 13.59 -0.85
C ILE A 433 -16.71 13.97 -0.80
N ILE A 434 -17.27 14.40 -1.94
CA ILE A 434 -18.69 14.78 -2.04
C ILE A 434 -19.52 13.50 -2.11
N VAL A 435 -20.26 13.20 -1.04
CA VAL A 435 -21.08 11.99 -0.95
C VAL A 435 -22.46 12.25 -1.55
N GLN A 436 -22.86 11.39 -2.48
CA GLN A 436 -24.16 11.46 -3.15
C GLN A 436 -25.28 11.07 -2.16
N PRO A 437 -26.41 11.82 -2.15
CA PRO A 437 -27.56 11.49 -1.34
C PRO A 437 -28.20 10.17 -1.81
N PRO A 438 -28.79 9.36 -0.91
CA PRO A 438 -29.42 8.10 -1.29
C PRO A 438 -30.50 8.26 -2.37
N GLY A 439 -30.49 7.39 -3.37
CA GLY A 439 -31.41 7.41 -4.50
C GLY A 439 -31.00 8.36 -5.63
N TYR A 440 -29.84 9.02 -5.52
CA TYR A 440 -29.31 9.86 -6.61
C TYR A 440 -28.85 8.99 -7.78
N LEU A 441 -28.06 7.95 -7.51
CA LEU A 441 -27.44 7.13 -8.56
C LEU A 441 -28.48 6.33 -9.36
N SER A 442 -29.50 5.79 -8.69
CA SER A 442 -30.64 5.09 -9.30
C SER A 442 -31.36 5.99 -10.30
N ARG A 443 -31.68 7.22 -9.89
CA ARG A 443 -32.35 8.19 -10.78
C ARG A 443 -31.47 8.56 -11.97
N ILE A 444 -30.17 8.73 -11.78
CA ILE A 444 -29.25 8.97 -12.90
C ILE A 444 -29.28 7.79 -13.89
N LYS A 445 -29.27 6.54 -13.41
CA LYS A 445 -29.39 5.36 -14.29
C LYS A 445 -30.75 5.32 -15.00
N GLU A 446 -31.85 5.62 -14.32
CA GLU A 446 -33.19 5.73 -14.92
C GLU A 446 -33.21 6.77 -16.05
N LEU A 447 -32.59 7.95 -15.84
CA LEU A 447 -32.49 8.99 -16.84
C LEU A 447 -31.62 8.56 -18.04
N CYS A 448 -30.48 7.90 -17.80
CA CYS A 448 -29.65 7.38 -18.88
C CYS A 448 -30.43 6.39 -19.76
N ASN A 449 -31.22 5.51 -19.14
CA ASN A 449 -32.10 4.58 -19.86
C ASN A 449 -33.20 5.34 -20.64
N LYS A 450 -33.88 6.29 -20.00
CA LYS A 450 -34.97 7.09 -20.60
C LYS A 450 -34.51 7.84 -21.85
N TYR A 451 -33.32 8.42 -21.82
CA TYR A 451 -32.79 9.24 -22.91
C TYR A 451 -31.82 8.50 -23.82
N ASN A 452 -31.65 7.17 -23.64
CA ASN A 452 -30.78 6.32 -24.44
C ASN A 452 -29.32 6.81 -24.46
N LEU A 453 -28.76 7.03 -23.26
CA LEU A 453 -27.34 7.32 -23.02
C LEU A 453 -26.71 6.11 -22.35
N LEU A 454 -25.44 5.83 -22.69
CA LEU A 454 -24.65 4.85 -21.95
C LEU A 454 -24.24 5.46 -20.60
N LEU A 455 -24.23 4.66 -19.54
CA LEU A 455 -23.70 5.06 -18.23
C LEU A 455 -22.29 4.48 -18.03
N ILE A 456 -21.32 5.37 -17.81
CA ILE A 456 -19.96 5.03 -17.39
C ILE A 456 -19.84 5.35 -15.90
N THR A 457 -19.57 4.34 -15.08
CA THR A 457 -19.23 4.56 -13.66
C THR A 457 -17.73 4.46 -13.43
N ASP A 458 -17.17 5.52 -12.88
CA ASP A 458 -15.77 5.60 -12.52
C ASP A 458 -15.53 5.14 -11.07
N GLU A 459 -15.29 3.85 -10.91
CA GLU A 459 -15.04 3.21 -9.62
C GLU A 459 -13.54 3.14 -9.29
N VAL A 460 -12.70 3.94 -9.95
CA VAL A 460 -11.25 3.98 -9.72
C VAL A 460 -10.92 4.28 -8.26
N ALA A 461 -11.67 5.15 -7.59
CA ALA A 461 -11.48 5.47 -6.16
C ALA A 461 -12.46 4.73 -5.23
N THR A 462 -13.67 4.43 -5.69
CA THR A 462 -14.77 3.95 -4.84
C THR A 462 -14.86 2.44 -4.76
N GLY A 463 -14.30 1.74 -5.75
CA GLY A 463 -14.25 0.28 -5.82
C GLY A 463 -13.29 -0.34 -4.80
N PHE A 464 -13.30 -1.67 -4.75
CA PHE A 464 -12.51 -2.49 -3.83
C PHE A 464 -12.71 -2.08 -2.37
N GLY A 465 -13.96 -1.89 -1.96
CA GLY A 465 -14.31 -1.76 -0.55
C GLY A 465 -14.29 -0.36 0.03
N LYS A 466 -13.72 0.66 -0.65
CA LYS A 466 -13.50 1.99 -0.03
C LYS A 466 -14.77 2.65 0.49
N THR A 467 -15.89 2.46 -0.19
CA THR A 467 -17.20 3.00 0.24
C THR A 467 -17.98 2.07 1.20
N GLY A 468 -17.42 0.93 1.58
CA GLY A 468 -18.08 -0.10 2.41
C GLY A 468 -18.78 -1.22 1.63
N LYS A 469 -18.73 -1.19 0.30
CA LYS A 469 -19.15 -2.23 -0.65
C LYS A 469 -18.02 -2.55 -1.62
N MET A 470 -18.03 -3.72 -2.27
CA MET A 470 -16.99 -4.07 -3.24
C MET A 470 -16.97 -3.04 -4.38
N PHE A 471 -18.15 -2.76 -4.96
CA PHE A 471 -18.36 -1.63 -5.87
C PHE A 471 -19.42 -0.69 -5.33
N ALA A 472 -19.24 0.63 -5.51
CA ALA A 472 -20.19 1.61 -5.02
C ALA A 472 -21.56 1.56 -5.73
N CYS A 473 -21.61 1.02 -6.95
CA CYS A 473 -22.87 0.72 -7.64
C CYS A 473 -23.81 -0.18 -6.82
N GLU A 474 -23.28 -1.04 -5.95
CA GLU A 474 -24.07 -1.93 -5.09
C GLU A 474 -24.89 -1.20 -4.02
N HIS A 475 -24.51 0.03 -3.62
CA HIS A 475 -25.28 0.80 -2.63
C HIS A 475 -26.71 1.09 -3.10
N GLU A 476 -26.92 1.13 -4.41
CA GLU A 476 -28.21 1.40 -5.03
C GLU A 476 -28.62 0.31 -6.04
N ASN A 477 -27.92 -0.83 -6.05
CA ASN A 477 -28.17 -1.98 -6.93
C ASN A 477 -28.28 -1.62 -8.43
N ILE A 478 -27.50 -0.65 -8.88
CA ILE A 478 -27.48 -0.27 -10.30
C ILE A 478 -26.40 -1.07 -11.04
N SER A 479 -26.59 -1.27 -12.34
CA SER A 479 -25.56 -1.82 -13.23
C SER A 479 -25.27 -0.85 -14.37
N PRO A 480 -24.00 -0.44 -14.55
CA PRO A 480 -23.61 0.50 -15.59
C PRO A 480 -23.37 -0.21 -16.92
N ASP A 481 -23.21 0.58 -17.99
CA ASP A 481 -22.83 0.08 -19.31
C ASP A 481 -21.30 -0.12 -19.40
N PHE A 482 -20.55 0.76 -18.72
CA PHE A 482 -19.11 0.67 -18.48
C PHE A 482 -18.80 0.87 -17.01
N LEU A 483 -17.85 0.10 -16.47
CA LEU A 483 -17.32 0.28 -15.12
C LEU A 483 -15.79 0.35 -15.20
N THR A 484 -15.20 1.47 -14.78
CA THR A 484 -13.73 1.65 -14.77
C THR A 484 -13.15 1.46 -13.38
N VAL A 485 -12.03 0.76 -13.29
CA VAL A 485 -11.33 0.44 -12.03
C VAL A 485 -9.83 0.63 -12.16
N SER A 486 -9.18 0.99 -11.06
CA SER A 486 -7.72 1.00 -10.91
C SER A 486 -7.39 0.95 -9.40
N LYS A 487 -6.37 1.67 -8.92
CA LYS A 487 -6.02 1.85 -7.50
C LYS A 487 -6.09 0.55 -6.68
N GLY A 488 -7.19 0.33 -5.95
CA GLY A 488 -7.41 -0.82 -5.09
C GLY A 488 -7.43 -2.17 -5.79
N ILE A 489 -7.50 -2.22 -7.14
CA ILE A 489 -7.48 -3.47 -7.91
C ILE A 489 -6.27 -4.35 -7.62
N THR A 490 -5.09 -3.77 -7.39
CA THR A 490 -3.87 -4.50 -7.03
C THR A 490 -3.56 -4.47 -5.53
N GLY A 491 -4.50 -4.01 -4.70
CA GLY A 491 -4.25 -3.73 -3.28
C GLY A 491 -3.31 -2.55 -3.04
N GLY A 492 -2.97 -1.80 -4.10
CA GLY A 492 -2.05 -0.67 -4.07
C GLY A 492 -0.61 -0.96 -4.47
N TYR A 493 -0.35 -2.14 -5.07
CA TYR A 493 1.00 -2.63 -5.32
C TYR A 493 1.61 -2.19 -6.65
N LEU A 494 0.83 -2.30 -7.72
CA LEU A 494 1.30 -2.11 -9.09
C LEU A 494 0.24 -1.36 -9.90
N PRO A 495 0.66 -0.54 -10.89
CA PRO A 495 -0.27 0.07 -11.84
C PRO A 495 -1.02 -1.00 -12.62
N LEU A 496 -2.35 -0.94 -12.54
CA LEU A 496 -3.26 -1.70 -13.37
C LEU A 496 -4.59 -0.95 -13.38
N ALA A 497 -5.27 -0.98 -14.51
CA ALA A 497 -6.64 -0.54 -14.61
C ALA A 497 -7.42 -1.46 -15.54
N ALA A 498 -8.73 -1.41 -15.41
CA ALA A 498 -9.63 -2.17 -16.28
C ALA A 498 -10.91 -1.39 -16.57
N THR A 499 -11.41 -1.56 -17.78
CA THR A 499 -12.73 -1.11 -18.22
C THR A 499 -13.57 -2.34 -18.46
N MET A 500 -14.57 -2.55 -17.61
CA MET A 500 -15.54 -3.62 -17.76
C MET A 500 -16.73 -3.10 -18.58
N VAL A 501 -17.22 -3.90 -19.52
CA VAL A 501 -18.30 -3.50 -20.43
C VAL A 501 -19.38 -4.57 -20.54
N THR A 502 -20.60 -4.16 -20.87
CA THR A 502 -21.70 -5.09 -21.15
C THR A 502 -21.45 -5.91 -22.41
N GLY A 503 -22.15 -7.04 -22.52
CA GLY A 503 -22.11 -7.86 -23.74
C GLY A 503 -22.57 -7.09 -24.98
N GLU A 504 -23.60 -6.26 -24.83
CA GLU A 504 -24.15 -5.46 -25.94
C GLU A 504 -23.11 -4.52 -26.56
N ILE A 505 -22.30 -3.86 -25.71
CA ILE A 505 -21.23 -2.99 -26.19
C ILE A 505 -20.19 -3.81 -26.93
N TYR A 506 -19.73 -4.92 -26.34
CA TYR A 506 -18.73 -5.79 -26.96
C TYR A 506 -19.19 -6.31 -28.33
N ASP A 507 -20.44 -6.74 -28.43
CA ASP A 507 -21.01 -7.29 -29.66
C ASP A 507 -21.02 -6.27 -30.81
N ALA A 508 -21.06 -4.96 -30.51
CA ALA A 508 -20.95 -3.92 -31.54
C ALA A 508 -19.56 -3.85 -32.23
N PHE A 509 -18.53 -4.41 -31.59
CA PHE A 509 -17.16 -4.49 -32.12
C PHE A 509 -16.85 -5.84 -32.77
N LEU A 510 -17.71 -6.86 -32.57
CA LEU A 510 -17.59 -8.15 -33.24
C LEU A 510 -18.01 -8.02 -34.70
N ALA A 511 -17.05 -8.20 -35.60
CA ALA A 511 -17.28 -8.11 -37.04
C ALA A 511 -16.19 -8.84 -37.81
N GLU A 512 -16.45 -9.11 -39.09
CA GLU A 512 -15.42 -9.60 -40.00
C GLU A 512 -14.29 -8.56 -40.13
N HIS A 513 -13.05 -9.00 -40.33
CA HIS A 513 -11.90 -8.10 -40.42
C HIS A 513 -12.08 -6.99 -41.48
N ARG A 514 -12.75 -7.31 -42.60
CA ARG A 514 -13.04 -6.37 -43.69
C ARG A 514 -13.97 -5.21 -43.28
N GLU A 515 -14.77 -5.36 -42.23
CA GLU A 515 -15.68 -4.33 -41.73
C GLU A 515 -14.95 -3.28 -40.87
N ARG A 516 -13.69 -3.53 -40.50
CA ARG A 516 -12.81 -2.59 -39.77
C ARG A 516 -13.42 -2.03 -38.48
N LYS A 517 -14.18 -2.86 -37.74
CA LYS A 517 -14.78 -2.47 -36.45
C LYS A 517 -13.86 -2.60 -35.25
N THR A 518 -12.61 -3.01 -35.46
CA THR A 518 -11.58 -3.14 -34.42
C THR A 518 -11.48 -1.87 -33.56
N PHE A 519 -11.39 -2.08 -32.24
CA PHE A 519 -11.02 -1.03 -31.30
C PHE A 519 -9.49 -0.85 -31.35
N PHE A 520 -9.01 0.10 -32.15
CA PHE A 520 -7.58 0.40 -32.26
C PHE A 520 -7.09 1.22 -31.06
N HIS A 521 -6.92 0.54 -29.94
CA HIS A 521 -6.39 1.08 -28.70
C HIS A 521 -5.63 -0.03 -27.96
N GLY A 522 -4.46 0.28 -27.43
CA GLY A 522 -3.69 -0.63 -26.59
C GLY A 522 -2.38 0.00 -26.19
N HIS A 523 -1.89 -0.32 -25.01
CA HIS A 523 -0.61 0.14 -24.50
C HIS A 523 0.37 -1.04 -24.40
N SER A 524 1.66 -0.73 -24.28
CA SER A 524 2.70 -1.76 -24.21
C SER A 524 2.48 -2.71 -23.03
N TYR A 525 2.01 -2.18 -21.89
CA TYR A 525 1.81 -2.93 -20.65
C TYR A 525 0.37 -3.38 -20.40
N THR A 526 -0.53 -3.28 -21.40
CA THR A 526 -1.91 -3.77 -21.30
C THR A 526 -1.94 -5.19 -20.73
N GLY A 527 -2.58 -5.35 -19.56
CA GLY A 527 -2.68 -6.61 -18.84
C GLY A 527 -1.33 -7.14 -18.34
N ASN A 528 -0.46 -6.30 -17.77
CA ASN A 528 0.85 -6.74 -17.30
C ASN A 528 0.74 -7.98 -16.36
N PRO A 529 1.49 -9.08 -16.61
CA PRO A 529 1.41 -10.31 -15.80
C PRO A 529 1.66 -10.10 -14.30
N LEU A 530 2.64 -9.26 -13.91
CA LEU A 530 2.96 -8.98 -12.50
C LEU A 530 1.80 -8.26 -11.82
N ALA A 531 1.21 -7.27 -12.49
CA ALA A 531 0.08 -6.53 -11.96
C ALA A 531 -1.19 -7.41 -11.86
N CYS A 532 -1.43 -8.29 -12.84
CA CYS A 532 -2.51 -9.29 -12.75
C CYS A 532 -2.30 -10.26 -11.58
N ALA A 533 -1.07 -10.70 -11.33
CA ALA A 533 -0.77 -11.56 -10.18
C ALA A 533 -1.02 -10.86 -8.84
N ALA A 534 -0.66 -9.56 -8.73
CA ALA A 534 -0.99 -8.76 -7.56
C ALA A 534 -2.50 -8.61 -7.35
N ALA A 535 -3.25 -8.36 -8.43
CA ALA A 535 -4.70 -8.21 -8.39
C ALA A 535 -5.42 -9.51 -7.99
N LEU A 536 -4.98 -10.66 -8.51
CA LEU A 536 -5.52 -11.97 -8.12
C LEU A 536 -5.29 -12.26 -6.63
N ALA A 537 -4.08 -12.01 -6.12
CA ALA A 537 -3.79 -12.18 -4.71
C ALA A 537 -4.61 -11.22 -3.82
N ASN A 538 -4.82 -9.98 -4.27
CA ASN A 538 -5.69 -9.01 -3.62
C ASN A 538 -7.14 -9.54 -3.51
N LEU A 539 -7.74 -10.01 -4.62
CA LEU A 539 -9.09 -10.57 -4.61
C LEU A 539 -9.22 -11.84 -3.75
N GLU A 540 -8.18 -12.69 -3.74
CA GLU A 540 -8.11 -13.85 -2.85
C GLU A 540 -8.16 -13.42 -1.37
N ILE A 541 -7.40 -12.38 -0.98
CA ILE A 541 -7.43 -11.84 0.38
C ILE A 541 -8.81 -11.28 0.72
N PHE A 542 -9.45 -10.53 -0.17
CA PHE A 542 -10.82 -10.04 0.03
C PHE A 542 -11.78 -11.16 0.44
N THR A 543 -11.74 -12.27 -0.31
CA THR A 543 -12.58 -13.44 -0.09
C THR A 543 -12.20 -14.19 1.19
N ARG A 544 -10.92 -14.55 1.32
CA ARG A 544 -10.40 -15.38 2.41
C ARG A 544 -10.50 -14.69 3.77
N ASP A 545 -10.11 -13.42 3.84
CA ASP A 545 -10.08 -12.66 5.10
C ASP A 545 -11.43 -12.00 5.42
N LYS A 546 -12.43 -12.16 4.53
CA LYS A 546 -13.77 -11.56 4.62
C LYS A 546 -13.71 -10.05 4.86
N VAL A 547 -12.87 -9.38 4.06
CA VAL A 547 -12.51 -7.98 4.26
C VAL A 547 -13.74 -7.08 4.34
N MET A 548 -14.73 -7.32 3.47
CA MET A 548 -15.95 -6.53 3.43
C MET A 548 -16.80 -6.66 4.70
N GLU A 549 -16.89 -7.86 5.27
CA GLU A 549 -17.65 -8.12 6.50
C GLU A 549 -16.95 -7.45 7.70
N LYS A 550 -15.63 -7.66 7.83
CA LYS A 550 -14.83 -7.07 8.92
C LYS A 550 -14.77 -5.54 8.87
N MET A 551 -14.96 -4.95 7.70
CA MET A 551 -14.98 -3.49 7.55
C MET A 551 -16.22 -2.84 8.16
N GLN A 552 -17.39 -3.50 8.13
CA GLN A 552 -18.66 -2.91 8.57
C GLN A 552 -18.64 -2.33 10.00
N PRO A 553 -18.20 -3.06 11.04
CA PRO A 553 -18.14 -2.50 12.40
C PRO A 553 -17.17 -1.32 12.48
N LYS A 554 -16.06 -1.34 11.73
CA LYS A 554 -15.09 -0.24 11.70
C LYS A 554 -15.64 1.03 11.07
N ILE A 555 -16.49 0.91 10.05
CA ILE A 555 -17.18 2.05 9.42
C ILE A 555 -18.08 2.74 10.45
N VAL A 556 -18.89 1.96 11.18
CA VAL A 556 -19.78 2.49 12.24
C VAL A 556 -18.98 3.14 13.36
N TYR A 557 -17.87 2.52 13.76
CA TYR A 557 -16.97 3.06 14.77
C TYR A 557 -16.40 4.43 14.37
N LEU A 558 -15.87 4.51 13.15
CA LEU A 558 -15.35 5.75 12.57
C LEU A 558 -16.43 6.84 12.53
N SER A 559 -17.66 6.52 12.10
CA SER A 559 -18.78 7.47 12.12
C SER A 559 -19.06 8.01 13.51
N GLY A 560 -19.03 7.13 14.53
CA GLY A 560 -19.23 7.52 15.92
C GLY A 560 -18.21 8.55 16.40
N LYS A 561 -16.92 8.32 16.12
CA LYS A 561 -15.81 9.20 16.51
C LYS A 561 -15.79 10.52 15.76
N LEU A 562 -16.14 10.50 14.47
CA LEU A 562 -16.20 11.72 13.66
C LEU A 562 -17.22 12.75 14.19
N ASN A 563 -18.25 12.33 14.94
CA ASN A 563 -19.20 13.27 15.54
C ASN A 563 -18.52 14.29 16.49
N ASP A 564 -17.42 13.92 17.15
CA ASP A 564 -16.71 14.82 18.06
C ASP A 564 -16.04 15.99 17.33
N PHE A 565 -15.70 15.84 16.05
CA PHE A 565 -15.10 16.88 15.22
C PHE A 565 -16.08 18.04 14.96
N ALA A 566 -17.39 17.79 15.04
CA ALA A 566 -18.39 18.85 14.91
C ALA A 566 -18.28 19.92 16.01
N LYS A 567 -17.58 19.61 17.13
CA LYS A 567 -17.32 20.55 18.23
C LYS A 567 -16.21 21.58 17.89
N LEU A 568 -15.35 21.31 16.91
CA LEU A 568 -14.24 22.20 16.53
C LEU A 568 -14.77 23.38 15.71
N GLU A 569 -14.49 24.62 16.11
CA GLU A 569 -15.12 25.85 15.58
C GLU A 569 -15.03 26.02 14.05
N HIS A 570 -13.96 25.55 13.42
CA HIS A 570 -13.72 25.69 11.99
C HIS A 570 -14.09 24.46 11.17
N VAL A 571 -14.69 23.42 11.76
CA VAL A 571 -15.21 22.26 11.00
C VAL A 571 -16.63 22.53 10.51
N GLY A 572 -16.78 22.75 9.20
CA GLY A 572 -18.04 23.11 8.56
C GLY A 572 -18.93 21.92 8.23
N GLU A 573 -18.37 20.90 7.57
CA GLU A 573 -19.05 19.64 7.26
C GLU A 573 -18.09 18.45 7.38
N ILE A 574 -18.64 17.32 7.81
CA ILE A 574 -17.95 16.03 7.75
C ILE A 574 -18.76 15.12 6.81
N ARG A 575 -18.10 14.60 5.79
CA ARG A 575 -18.67 13.69 4.81
C ARG A 575 -18.01 12.33 4.94
N GLN A 576 -18.80 11.26 4.93
CA GLN A 576 -18.29 9.90 5.01
C GLN A 576 -19.08 8.94 4.09
N SER A 577 -18.36 8.07 3.40
CA SER A 577 -18.89 6.81 2.87
C SER A 577 -17.83 5.72 3.03
N GLY A 578 -18.13 4.70 3.85
CA GLY A 578 -17.13 3.70 4.22
C GLY A 578 -15.93 4.33 4.95
N PHE A 579 -14.73 4.13 4.41
CA PHE A 579 -13.50 4.78 4.88
C PHE A 579 -13.12 6.03 4.09
N MET A 580 -13.94 6.47 3.13
CA MET A 580 -13.72 7.76 2.47
C MET A 580 -14.30 8.88 3.33
N VAL A 581 -13.42 9.66 3.98
CA VAL A 581 -13.82 10.79 4.84
C VAL A 581 -13.24 12.10 4.30
N GLY A 582 -14.10 13.12 4.19
CA GLY A 582 -13.70 14.51 3.97
C GLY A 582 -14.19 15.38 5.11
N ILE A 583 -13.29 16.18 5.67
CA ILE A 583 -13.59 17.14 6.73
C ILE A 583 -13.33 18.53 6.17
N GLU A 584 -14.39 19.26 5.87
CA GLU A 584 -14.31 20.58 5.26
C GLU A 584 -14.16 21.66 6.33
N LEU A 585 -13.09 22.44 6.21
CA LEU A 585 -12.79 23.55 7.10
C LEU A 585 -13.37 24.86 6.54
N VAL A 586 -14.00 25.65 7.41
CA VAL A 586 -14.65 26.93 7.09
C VAL A 586 -14.32 27.98 8.14
N ARG A 587 -14.27 29.25 7.72
CA ARG A 587 -14.07 30.40 8.61
C ARG A 587 -15.26 30.57 9.55
N ASP A 588 -16.47 30.40 9.04
CA ASP A 588 -17.71 30.52 9.81
C ASP A 588 -18.66 29.37 9.45
N LYS A 589 -19.05 28.59 10.47
CA LYS A 589 -19.93 27.42 10.28
C LYS A 589 -21.34 27.76 9.84
N LYS A 590 -21.87 28.90 10.29
CA LYS A 590 -23.26 29.31 10.03
C LYS A 590 -23.41 29.82 8.60
N THR A 591 -22.48 30.66 8.17
CA THR A 591 -22.47 31.22 6.80
C THR A 591 -21.84 30.26 5.79
N LYS A 592 -21.09 29.25 6.25
CA LYS A 592 -20.29 28.31 5.44
C LYS A 592 -19.19 29.02 4.63
N GLU A 593 -18.75 30.18 5.12
CA GLU A 593 -17.70 30.99 4.50
C GLU A 593 -16.37 30.24 4.52
N SER A 594 -15.77 30.05 3.34
CA SER A 594 -14.45 29.41 3.23
C SER A 594 -13.34 30.30 3.76
N PHE A 595 -12.23 29.69 4.17
CA PHE A 595 -11.01 30.47 4.42
C PHE A 595 -10.45 31.04 3.10
N PRO A 596 -9.71 32.16 3.15
CA PRO A 596 -8.87 32.60 2.04
C PRO A 596 -7.83 31.53 1.70
N VAL A 597 -7.62 31.30 0.40
CA VAL A 597 -6.73 30.25 -0.13
C VAL A 597 -5.30 30.40 0.39
N GLU A 598 -4.87 31.64 0.65
CA GLU A 598 -3.56 32.00 1.17
C GLU A 598 -3.32 31.48 2.59
N GLU A 599 -4.38 31.26 3.39
CA GLU A 599 -4.27 30.72 4.74
C GLU A 599 -3.94 29.22 4.76
N ARG A 600 -4.27 28.50 3.67
CA ARG A 600 -3.96 27.07 3.46
C ARG A 600 -4.30 26.20 4.67
N ARG A 601 -5.49 26.36 5.27
CA ARG A 601 -5.85 25.72 6.55
C ARG A 601 -5.82 24.20 6.46
N GLY A 602 -6.31 23.61 5.37
CA GLY A 602 -6.21 22.18 5.13
C GLY A 602 -4.76 21.67 5.07
N VAL A 603 -3.86 22.42 4.42
CA VAL A 603 -2.42 22.10 4.37
C VAL A 603 -1.78 22.18 5.76
N LYS A 604 -2.07 23.24 6.54
CA LYS A 604 -1.58 23.38 7.90
C LYS A 604 -2.01 22.19 8.78
N ALA A 605 -3.27 21.76 8.67
CA ALA A 605 -3.79 20.62 9.44
C ALA A 605 -3.06 19.32 9.07
N CYS A 606 -2.82 19.09 7.77
CA CYS A 606 -2.08 17.92 7.30
C CYS A 606 -0.60 17.95 7.74
N LEU A 607 0.04 19.12 7.77
CA LEU A 607 1.40 19.26 8.30
C LEU A 607 1.47 19.05 9.81
N ALA A 608 0.44 19.48 10.56
CA ALA A 608 0.33 19.19 11.99
C ALA A 608 0.18 17.69 12.26
N ALA A 609 -0.67 17.00 11.51
CA ALA A 609 -0.83 15.54 11.60
C ALA A 609 0.47 14.81 11.27
N ARG A 610 1.19 15.26 10.24
CA ARG A 610 2.49 14.71 9.85
C ARG A 610 3.51 14.81 10.98
N LYS A 611 3.58 15.93 11.71
CA LYS A 611 4.49 16.07 12.87
C LYS A 611 4.20 15.05 13.97
N LYS A 612 2.95 14.59 14.07
CA LYS A 612 2.47 13.59 15.04
C LYS A 612 2.49 12.15 14.50
N GLY A 613 3.06 11.92 13.31
CA GLY A 613 3.17 10.57 12.74
C GLY A 613 1.97 10.14 11.89
N LEU A 614 1.15 11.05 11.36
CA LEU A 614 0.06 10.71 10.44
C LEU A 614 0.21 11.42 9.10
N ILE A 615 0.34 10.67 8.01
CA ILE A 615 0.32 11.22 6.65
C ILE A 615 -1.11 11.27 6.15
N ILE A 616 -1.63 12.49 5.99
CA ILE A 616 -2.90 12.80 5.34
C ILE A 616 -2.70 13.86 4.26
N ARG A 617 -3.71 14.08 3.42
CA ARG A 617 -3.63 15.01 2.29
C ARG A 617 -4.85 15.95 2.25
N PRO A 618 -4.63 17.24 1.96
CA PRO A 618 -5.72 18.18 1.75
C PRO A 618 -6.20 18.18 0.29
N LEU A 619 -7.46 18.51 0.09
CA LEU A 619 -8.06 19.03 -1.14
C LEU A 619 -8.54 20.44 -0.81
N ASP A 620 -7.67 21.43 -1.03
CA ASP A 620 -7.79 22.78 -0.46
C ASP A 620 -8.02 22.73 1.06
N ASP A 621 -9.17 23.20 1.54
CA ASP A 621 -9.54 23.18 2.96
C ASP A 621 -10.37 21.95 3.35
N VAL A 622 -10.47 20.95 2.48
CA VAL A 622 -11.00 19.63 2.84
C VAL A 622 -9.85 18.71 3.24
N VAL A 623 -9.80 18.34 4.52
CA VAL A 623 -8.87 17.32 5.01
C VAL A 623 -9.42 15.93 4.66
N VAL A 624 -8.63 15.14 3.92
CA VAL A 624 -8.99 13.78 3.54
C VAL A 624 -8.39 12.78 4.51
N PHE A 625 -9.25 11.91 5.04
CA PHE A 625 -8.87 10.75 5.84
C PHE A 625 -9.45 9.49 5.18
N MET A 626 -8.56 8.60 4.75
CA MET A 626 -8.89 7.37 4.04
C MET A 626 -7.82 6.30 4.31
N PRO A 627 -7.79 5.71 5.51
CA PRO A 627 -6.78 4.72 5.88
C PRO A 627 -7.00 3.37 5.14
N PRO A 628 -6.00 2.47 5.12
CA PRO A 628 -6.13 1.14 4.53
C PRO A 628 -7.28 0.36 5.16
N LEU A 629 -7.91 -0.55 4.42
CA LEU A 629 -9.01 -1.38 4.95
C LEU A 629 -8.52 -2.36 6.03
N ALA A 630 -7.24 -2.71 6.01
CA ALA A 630 -6.58 -3.53 7.03
C ALA A 630 -6.34 -2.82 8.36
N THR A 631 -6.60 -1.52 8.47
CA THR A 631 -6.46 -0.77 9.74
C THR A 631 -7.23 -1.44 10.86
N GLU A 632 -6.56 -1.74 11.98
CA GLU A 632 -7.17 -2.31 13.18
C GLU A 632 -7.80 -1.22 14.08
N PRO A 633 -8.74 -1.56 14.97
CA PRO A 633 -9.47 -0.58 15.77
C PRO A 633 -8.57 0.37 16.59
N GLU A 634 -7.50 -0.15 17.19
CA GLU A 634 -6.56 0.63 18.01
C GLU A 634 -5.78 1.63 17.16
N GLU A 635 -5.28 1.19 16.01
CA GLU A 635 -4.60 2.05 15.03
C GLU A 635 -5.54 3.14 14.50
N LEU A 636 -6.81 2.77 14.26
CA LEU A 636 -7.85 3.70 13.81
C LEU A 636 -8.10 4.78 14.87
N ASP A 637 -8.16 4.41 16.14
CA ASP A 637 -8.30 5.35 17.26
C ASP A 637 -7.13 6.33 17.35
N GLU A 638 -5.89 5.84 17.29
CA GLU A 638 -4.70 6.69 17.31
C GLU A 638 -4.70 7.68 16.15
N MET A 639 -5.01 7.23 14.94
CA MET A 639 -5.08 8.11 13.77
C MET A 639 -6.18 9.16 13.91
N ILE A 640 -7.36 8.80 14.43
CA ILE A 640 -8.47 9.74 14.66
C ILE A 640 -8.09 10.79 15.71
N GLU A 641 -7.42 10.39 16.79
CA GLU A 641 -6.95 11.33 17.82
C GLU A 641 -5.94 12.32 17.24
N ILE A 642 -4.94 11.83 16.48
CA ILE A 642 -3.99 12.69 15.78
C ILE A 642 -4.73 13.63 14.83
N LEU A 643 -5.71 13.14 14.08
CA LEU A 643 -6.50 13.93 13.14
C LEU A 643 -7.28 15.04 13.87
N TYR A 644 -7.97 14.71 14.96
CA TYR A 644 -8.75 15.64 15.77
C TYR A 644 -7.88 16.77 16.30
N GLN A 645 -6.78 16.44 16.96
CA GLN A 645 -5.89 17.44 17.54
C GLN A 645 -5.21 18.31 16.46
N SER A 646 -4.88 17.72 15.30
CA SER A 646 -4.23 18.44 14.20
C SER A 646 -5.18 19.43 13.55
N ILE A 647 -6.44 19.03 13.34
CA ILE A 647 -7.48 19.96 12.89
C ILE A 647 -7.71 21.03 13.96
N GLY A 648 -7.89 20.66 15.23
CA GLY A 648 -8.08 21.63 16.32
C GLY A 648 -7.02 22.74 16.34
N SER A 649 -5.74 22.37 16.17
CA SER A 649 -4.61 23.31 16.25
C SER A 649 -4.54 24.40 15.16
N VAL A 650 -5.33 24.29 14.08
CA VAL A 650 -5.29 25.29 12.99
C VAL A 650 -6.37 26.36 13.12
N GLY A 651 -7.20 26.33 14.17
CA GLY A 651 -8.13 27.42 14.50
C GLY A 651 -7.49 28.55 15.32
N ASP A 652 -6.38 28.29 16.00
CA ASP A 652 -5.85 29.11 17.10
C ASP A 652 -4.89 30.24 16.69
N ASP A 653 -4.80 30.61 15.39
CA ASP A 653 -3.88 31.67 14.90
C ASP A 653 -4.43 33.11 15.09
N ASN A 654 -5.17 33.39 16.18
CA ASN A 654 -5.60 34.75 16.55
C ASN A 654 -4.72 35.38 17.64
#